data_AF-A0A8H7B5V3-F1
#
_entry.id   AF-A0A8H7B5V3-F1
#
_cell.length_a   1.000
_cell.length_b   1.000
_cell.length_c   1.000
_cell.angle_alpha   90.00
_cell.angle_beta   90.00
_cell.angle_gamma   90.00
#
_symmetry.space_group_name_H-M   'P 1'
#
loop_
_entity.id
_entity.type
_entity.pdbx_description
1 polymer ?
#
loop_
_entity_poly.entity_id
_entity_poly.type
_entity_poly.pdbx_seq_one_letter_code
_entity_poly.pdbx_strand_id
1 'polypeptide(L)'
;MKYTLTAIALAVTTIAAPTNQAPDSFKITKVVSGGSGCPQGSIDVNWTDNGILPIYFNQQFTARVGAGKTAEDSRKNCQINLGLEFSSGFSFAIFSADYTGWGDLDSGVTGVVKSTYYVSGQQSQSSSALSIDGPFHGKYYKQDNVPAAVWSPCGGDALFNINSEVALTPFATPANGVLAATREAGRFTSNLYVQWRKCYDPQGNSTRYSGRGSSVAKGPTTLNANMSPGKVSTLDFETFYNIVDGKQRSSDKIHHGINPATGQELWDVPIASEQDLNDAVAAAKKAFPAWRDTPIEKRKELLNKIVESYQQHNDDFVNLLCKESGKPRKFAAIEVGAVAGFIGHHLTLDVPSEKFEDDEKTIYTEYTPLGVCGAICPWNFPLVLSTGKVAPALMTGNCIIVKPSPFTPYTALKFVELAQEILPPGVLQVVGGNNELGVQMCQHPDIAKISFTGSIATGKKVMETSAKTLKRVTLELGGNDASIILPDVDIKKTAPEIVMGAFQNSGQVCVATKRIYIHDSIYKEFLEEMVNFTKSIKIGGPDDGDNLLGPVQNQMQYERVKEYFSDSKAKGYKFAAGEPDVGSGKGYFIKPTIIDNPPNDSRIIQEEPFGPIVPTQPWSDLEEVIARANNTNTGLGACVWGKDVEQAQKVARRLEAGSVFVNSWEKPTPQAIFGGHKESGIGGEWGRTGLLAYCNPHVMHVYKS
;
A
#
# COMPACT_ATOMS: atom_id res chain seq x y z
N MET A 1 -21.29 -24.77 49.73
CA MET A 1 -22.59 -24.79 49.01
C MET A 1 -22.43 -25.60 47.73
N LYS A 2 -23.51 -26.21 47.21
CA LYS A 2 -23.52 -26.74 45.84
C LYS A 2 -23.64 -25.57 44.87
N TYR A 3 -22.84 -25.54 43.81
CA TYR A 3 -23.16 -24.81 42.59
C TYR A 3 -23.07 -25.76 41.40
N THR A 4 -24.14 -25.79 40.62
CA THR A 4 -24.38 -26.78 39.58
C THR A 4 -23.70 -26.36 38.28
N LEU A 5 -23.17 -27.32 37.50
CA LEU A 5 -22.95 -27.07 36.08
C LEU A 5 -24.33 -26.93 35.42
N THR A 6 -24.59 -25.75 34.85
CA THR A 6 -25.66 -25.54 33.86
C THR A 6 -24.98 -25.10 32.58
N ALA A 7 -25.21 -25.82 31.48
CA ALA A 7 -24.47 -25.60 30.24
C ALA A 7 -24.84 -24.26 29.59
N ILE A 8 -23.86 -23.36 29.45
CA ILE A 8 -23.91 -22.34 28.40
C ILE A 8 -23.41 -23.00 27.12
N ALA A 9 -24.32 -23.58 26.36
CA ALA A 9 -24.05 -23.97 24.99
C ALA A 9 -23.90 -22.69 24.15
N LEU A 10 -22.68 -22.17 24.02
CA LEU A 10 -22.38 -21.27 22.91
C LEU A 10 -22.60 -22.08 21.63
N ALA A 11 -23.68 -21.78 20.91
CA ALA A 11 -23.81 -22.17 19.52
C ALA A 11 -22.73 -21.41 18.74
N VAL A 12 -21.58 -22.04 18.55
CA VAL A 12 -20.55 -21.56 17.62
C VAL A 12 -21.13 -21.71 16.22
N THR A 13 -21.87 -20.70 15.79
CA THR A 13 -22.20 -20.52 14.38
C THR A 13 -20.88 -20.27 13.66
N THR A 14 -20.35 -21.34 13.05
CA THR A 14 -19.32 -21.20 12.02
C THR A 14 -19.90 -20.29 10.94
N ILE A 15 -19.27 -19.14 10.74
CA ILE A 15 -19.69 -18.12 9.79
C ILE A 15 -18.54 -17.99 8.79
N ALA A 16 -18.85 -17.91 7.50
CA ALA A 16 -17.80 -17.74 6.49
C ALA A 16 -17.07 -16.41 6.68
N ALA A 17 -15.78 -16.38 6.32
CA ALA A 17 -15.04 -15.14 6.20
C ALA A 17 -15.79 -14.16 5.28
N PRO A 18 -15.83 -12.85 5.62
CA PRO A 18 -16.38 -11.83 4.74
C PRO A 18 -15.69 -11.80 3.38
N THR A 19 -16.47 -11.59 2.32
CA THR A 19 -16.00 -11.33 0.95
C THR A 19 -16.67 -10.07 0.40
N ASN A 20 -15.98 -9.37 -0.49
CA ASN A 20 -16.56 -8.21 -1.18
C ASN A 20 -17.46 -8.63 -2.37
N GLN A 21 -17.42 -9.89 -2.79
CA GLN A 21 -18.25 -10.43 -3.87
C GLN A 21 -19.69 -10.68 -3.39
N ALA A 22 -20.67 -10.08 -4.06
CA ALA A 22 -22.08 -10.36 -3.83
C ALA A 22 -22.48 -11.77 -4.33
N PRO A 23 -23.52 -12.40 -3.77
CA PRO A 23 -24.13 -13.59 -4.36
C PRO A 23 -24.64 -13.31 -5.77
N ASP A 24 -24.56 -14.30 -6.67
CA ASP A 24 -24.96 -14.16 -8.09
C ASP A 24 -26.43 -13.72 -8.29
N SER A 25 -27.27 -13.90 -7.27
CA SER A 25 -28.68 -13.50 -7.24
C SER A 25 -28.94 -12.17 -6.53
N PHE A 26 -27.90 -11.38 -6.22
CA PHE A 26 -28.06 -10.09 -5.56
C PHE A 26 -28.69 -9.05 -6.47
N LYS A 27 -29.70 -8.34 -5.95
CA LYS A 27 -30.39 -7.24 -6.63
C LYS A 27 -30.92 -6.23 -5.62
N ILE A 28 -30.95 -4.97 -6.04
CA ILE A 28 -31.63 -3.90 -5.32
C ILE A 28 -33.10 -3.91 -5.77
N THR A 29 -34.01 -4.29 -4.88
CA THR A 29 -35.44 -4.43 -5.20
C THR A 29 -36.24 -3.15 -4.95
N LYS A 30 -35.70 -2.23 -4.15
CA LYS A 30 -36.40 -0.99 -3.76
C LYS A 30 -35.40 0.10 -3.36
N VAL A 31 -35.65 1.33 -3.81
CA VAL A 31 -34.98 2.54 -3.31
C VAL A 31 -36.06 3.54 -2.96
N VAL A 32 -36.16 3.96 -1.70
CA VAL A 32 -37.13 4.96 -1.23
C VAL A 32 -36.47 5.95 -0.29
N SER A 33 -36.59 7.24 -0.58
CA SER A 33 -36.10 8.34 0.26
C SER A 33 -37.24 9.16 0.89
N GLY A 34 -37.03 9.69 2.09
CA GLY A 34 -37.95 10.62 2.73
C GLY A 34 -37.27 11.48 3.81
N GLY A 35 -37.70 12.74 3.92
CA GLY A 35 -37.17 13.70 4.90
C GLY A 35 -37.17 15.14 4.40
N SER A 36 -37.06 16.11 5.33
CA SER A 36 -37.06 17.55 5.05
C SER A 36 -35.84 18.05 4.25
N GLY A 37 -34.86 17.18 4.04
CA GLY A 37 -33.65 17.40 3.24
C GLY A 37 -33.38 16.32 2.20
N CYS A 38 -34.35 15.48 1.81
CA CYS A 38 -34.11 14.58 0.67
C CYS A 38 -34.22 15.34 -0.66
N PRO A 39 -33.25 15.16 -1.60
CA PRO A 39 -33.36 15.69 -2.95
C PRO A 39 -34.58 15.14 -3.69
N GLN A 40 -35.20 15.95 -4.55
CA GLN A 40 -36.38 15.55 -5.33
C GLN A 40 -35.93 15.04 -6.71
N GLY A 41 -36.20 13.78 -7.05
CA GLY A 41 -35.83 13.20 -8.34
C GLY A 41 -35.53 11.70 -8.25
N SER A 42 -34.81 11.15 -9.23
CA SER A 42 -34.29 9.79 -9.15
C SER A 42 -33.07 9.69 -8.23
N ILE A 43 -32.98 8.55 -7.56
CA ILE A 43 -31.77 8.08 -6.87
C ILE A 43 -31.28 6.88 -7.65
N ASP A 44 -30.08 6.97 -8.20
CA ASP A 44 -29.50 5.90 -9.00
C ASP A 44 -28.53 5.12 -8.09
N VAL A 45 -28.83 3.85 -7.83
CA VAL A 45 -28.00 2.95 -7.00
C VAL A 45 -27.73 1.68 -7.79
N ASN A 46 -26.46 1.35 -8.00
CA ASN A 46 -26.03 0.17 -8.74
C ASN A 46 -25.04 -0.64 -7.90
N TRP A 47 -24.99 -1.96 -8.11
CA TRP A 47 -23.87 -2.76 -7.66
C TRP A 47 -22.64 -2.49 -8.55
N THR A 48 -21.45 -2.65 -7.98
CA THR A 48 -20.19 -2.69 -8.72
C THR A 48 -19.40 -3.92 -8.28
N ASP A 49 -18.70 -4.56 -9.22
CA ASP A 49 -18.01 -5.83 -8.98
C ASP A 49 -16.91 -5.76 -7.91
N ASN A 50 -16.48 -4.52 -7.57
CA ASN A 50 -15.49 -4.21 -6.53
C ASN A 50 -16.09 -4.15 -5.11
N GLY A 51 -17.36 -4.50 -4.91
CA GLY A 51 -17.99 -4.51 -3.57
C GLY A 51 -18.64 -3.19 -3.14
N ILE A 52 -18.79 -2.21 -4.06
CA ILE A 52 -19.25 -0.85 -3.74
C ILE A 52 -20.68 -0.65 -4.23
N LEU A 53 -21.54 -0.10 -3.37
CA LEU A 53 -22.84 0.48 -3.71
C LEU A 53 -22.71 2.03 -3.75
N PRO A 54 -22.37 2.63 -4.90
CA PRO A 54 -22.50 4.07 -5.09
C PRO A 54 -23.98 4.48 -5.15
N ILE A 55 -24.35 5.48 -4.33
CA ILE A 55 -25.66 6.12 -4.33
C ILE A 55 -25.51 7.51 -4.94
N TYR A 56 -26.15 7.73 -6.08
CA TYR A 56 -26.19 9.02 -6.77
C TYR A 56 -27.54 9.72 -6.58
N PHE A 57 -27.53 11.02 -6.31
CA PHE A 57 -28.72 11.87 -6.36
C PHE A 57 -28.58 12.91 -7.46
N ASN A 58 -29.63 13.10 -8.25
CA ASN A 58 -29.67 14.06 -9.35
C ASN A 58 -30.07 15.50 -8.92
N GLN A 59 -30.16 15.76 -7.61
CA GLN A 59 -30.29 17.09 -7.03
C GLN A 59 -29.46 17.19 -5.74
N GLN A 60 -29.11 18.42 -5.34
CA GLN A 60 -28.43 18.69 -4.08
C GLN A 60 -29.40 18.68 -2.90
N PHE A 61 -28.88 18.39 -1.70
CA PHE A 61 -29.50 18.87 -0.47
C PHE A 61 -28.57 19.83 0.26
N THR A 62 -29.15 20.82 0.96
CA THR A 62 -28.39 21.96 1.49
C THR A 62 -29.04 22.50 2.77
N ALA A 63 -28.30 22.46 3.87
CA ALA A 63 -28.60 23.24 5.07
C ALA A 63 -28.21 24.71 4.86
N ARG A 64 -29.03 25.65 5.33
CA ARG A 64 -28.73 27.10 5.25
C ARG A 64 -29.16 27.85 6.51
N VAL A 65 -28.36 28.84 6.91
CA VAL A 65 -28.70 29.89 7.90
C VAL A 65 -28.46 31.28 7.31
N GLY A 66 -29.16 32.27 7.87
CA GLY A 66 -29.14 33.68 7.44
C GLY A 66 -30.35 34.43 7.99
N ALA A 67 -30.42 35.74 7.74
CA ALA A 67 -31.48 36.60 8.28
C ALA A 67 -32.90 36.10 7.92
N GLY A 68 -33.75 35.93 8.95
CA GLY A 68 -35.12 35.45 8.80
C GLY A 68 -35.29 33.93 8.68
N LYS A 69 -34.24 33.14 8.92
CA LYS A 69 -34.32 31.67 9.02
C LYS A 69 -34.39 31.18 10.48
N THR A 70 -35.07 30.06 10.68
CA THR A 70 -35.22 29.41 11.98
C THR A 70 -34.13 28.34 12.21
N ALA A 71 -34.01 27.88 13.46
CA ALA A 71 -33.20 26.70 13.77
C ALA A 71 -33.63 25.44 12.99
N GLU A 72 -34.93 25.31 12.69
CA GLU A 72 -35.51 24.17 11.97
C GLU A 72 -35.22 24.24 10.45
N ASP A 73 -35.20 25.44 9.86
CA ASP A 73 -34.74 25.64 8.47
C ASP A 73 -33.32 25.10 8.25
N SER A 74 -32.45 25.24 9.27
CA SER A 74 -31.04 24.89 9.21
C SER A 74 -30.75 23.38 9.30
N ARG A 75 -31.69 22.58 9.82
CA ARG A 75 -31.54 21.12 9.86
C ARG A 75 -32.15 20.48 8.62
N LYS A 76 -31.41 19.57 8.00
CA LYS A 76 -31.81 18.83 6.81
C LYS A 76 -31.51 17.35 6.99
N ASN A 77 -32.58 16.57 7.08
CA ASN A 77 -32.50 15.12 7.25
C ASN A 77 -32.98 14.44 5.97
N CYS A 78 -32.25 13.43 5.52
CA CYS A 78 -32.70 12.49 4.49
C CYS A 78 -32.49 11.05 4.93
N GLN A 79 -33.59 10.30 5.04
CA GLN A 79 -33.58 8.85 5.21
C GLN A 79 -33.66 8.18 3.84
N ILE A 80 -32.76 7.25 3.57
CA ILE A 80 -32.71 6.39 2.39
C ILE A 80 -32.98 4.96 2.84
N ASN A 81 -33.86 4.24 2.15
CA ASN A 81 -34.24 2.87 2.46
C ASN A 81 -33.98 2.01 1.21
N LEU A 82 -33.02 1.09 1.30
CA LEU A 82 -32.64 0.17 0.24
C LEU A 82 -33.18 -1.23 0.54
N GLY A 83 -34.15 -1.68 -0.24
CA GLY A 83 -34.58 -3.07 -0.26
C GLY A 83 -33.60 -3.88 -1.10
N LEU A 84 -33.04 -4.93 -0.50
CA LEU A 84 -32.05 -5.82 -1.07
C LEU A 84 -32.62 -7.24 -1.08
N GLU A 85 -32.39 -8.00 -2.15
CA GLU A 85 -32.73 -9.42 -2.24
C GLU A 85 -31.49 -10.17 -2.76
N PHE A 86 -31.24 -11.37 -2.24
CA PHE A 86 -30.03 -12.16 -2.46
C PHE A 86 -30.31 -13.65 -2.14
N SER A 87 -29.32 -14.52 -2.32
CA SER A 87 -29.49 -15.96 -2.07
C SER A 87 -29.73 -16.25 -0.59
N SER A 88 -30.68 -17.13 -0.29
CA SER A 88 -30.92 -17.59 1.08
C SER A 88 -29.66 -18.26 1.66
N GLY A 89 -29.40 -17.99 2.95
CA GLY A 89 -28.16 -18.43 3.60
C GLY A 89 -26.99 -17.47 3.42
N PHE A 90 -27.22 -16.25 2.94
CA PHE A 90 -26.24 -15.16 3.01
C PHE A 90 -26.64 -14.09 4.02
N SER A 91 -25.68 -13.25 4.38
CA SER A 91 -25.78 -12.10 5.26
C SER A 91 -24.80 -11.02 4.75
N PHE A 92 -25.13 -9.74 4.88
CA PHE A 92 -24.26 -8.63 4.46
C PHE A 92 -24.07 -7.61 5.58
N ALA A 93 -23.01 -6.80 5.49
CA ALA A 93 -22.76 -5.63 6.32
C ALA A 93 -22.18 -4.49 5.46
N ILE A 94 -22.35 -3.25 5.92
CA ILE A 94 -21.56 -2.11 5.45
C ILE A 94 -20.40 -1.93 6.43
N PHE A 95 -19.16 -1.82 5.92
CA PHE A 95 -17.97 -1.64 6.76
C PHE A 95 -17.30 -0.26 6.60
N SER A 96 -17.55 0.43 5.50
CA SER A 96 -17.11 1.82 5.27
C SER A 96 -18.16 2.56 4.43
N ALA A 97 -18.20 3.88 4.55
CA ALA A 97 -18.95 4.73 3.63
C ALA A 97 -18.24 6.08 3.40
N ASP A 98 -17.97 6.42 2.13
CA ASP A 98 -17.29 7.68 1.77
C ASP A 98 -18.29 8.74 1.30
N TYR A 99 -18.07 9.97 1.74
CA TYR A 99 -18.87 11.16 1.44
C TYR A 99 -17.96 12.31 0.98
N THR A 100 -18.43 13.06 -0.01
CA THR A 100 -17.85 14.34 -0.41
C THR A 100 -18.94 15.42 -0.41
N GLY A 101 -18.60 16.61 0.06
CA GLY A 101 -19.51 17.76 -0.02
C GLY A 101 -18.80 19.10 -0.12
N TRP A 102 -19.58 20.18 -0.03
CA TRP A 102 -19.10 21.56 -0.07
C TRP A 102 -19.72 22.38 1.08
N GLY A 103 -18.90 23.18 1.76
CA GLY A 103 -19.32 24.12 2.79
C GLY A 103 -18.92 25.55 2.44
N ASP A 104 -19.75 26.49 2.85
CA ASP A 104 -19.53 27.95 2.77
C ASP A 104 -20.11 28.56 4.06
N LEU A 105 -19.28 28.67 5.09
CA LEU A 105 -19.65 28.99 6.47
C LEU A 105 -18.96 30.27 6.94
N ASP A 106 -19.71 31.24 7.46
CA ASP A 106 -19.15 32.44 8.09
C ASP A 106 -18.40 32.09 9.40
N SER A 107 -17.54 33.01 9.84
CA SER A 107 -16.80 32.90 11.10
C SER A 107 -17.72 32.67 12.30
N GLY A 108 -17.50 31.57 13.04
CA GLY A 108 -18.31 31.19 14.19
C GLY A 108 -19.56 30.37 13.88
N VAL A 109 -19.76 29.95 12.63
CA VAL A 109 -20.77 28.94 12.25
C VAL A 109 -20.10 27.57 12.12
N THR A 110 -20.39 26.65 13.04
CA THR A 110 -20.05 25.23 12.94
C THR A 110 -21.13 24.50 12.14
N GLY A 111 -20.73 23.79 11.09
CA GLY A 111 -21.59 22.82 10.39
C GLY A 111 -21.30 21.39 10.83
N VAL A 112 -22.35 20.57 10.98
CA VAL A 112 -22.23 19.16 11.36
C VAL A 112 -22.89 18.28 10.31
N VAL A 113 -22.16 17.28 9.82
CA VAL A 113 -22.64 16.24 8.89
C VAL A 113 -22.63 14.92 9.61
N LYS A 114 -23.80 14.32 9.85
CA LYS A 114 -23.96 13.05 10.57
C LYS A 114 -24.61 12.00 9.67
N SER A 115 -24.05 10.80 9.70
CA SER A 115 -24.59 9.59 9.04
C SER A 115 -24.96 8.57 10.11
N THR A 116 -26.04 7.82 9.89
CA THR A 116 -26.46 6.68 10.74
C THR A 116 -26.94 5.51 9.86
N TYR A 117 -26.50 4.29 10.18
CA TYR A 117 -26.73 3.07 9.40
C TYR A 117 -27.37 1.98 10.24
N TYR A 118 -28.40 1.31 9.72
CA TYR A 118 -29.03 0.16 10.37
C TYR A 118 -29.79 -0.74 9.38
N VAL A 119 -29.85 -2.04 9.69
CA VAL A 119 -30.74 -3.00 9.01
C VAL A 119 -32.07 -3.05 9.78
N SER A 120 -33.20 -2.94 9.08
CA SER A 120 -34.52 -3.01 9.72
C SER A 120 -34.72 -4.32 10.47
N GLY A 121 -35.24 -4.25 11.69
CA GLY A 121 -35.41 -5.42 12.55
C GLY A 121 -34.13 -5.86 13.27
N GLN A 122 -33.01 -5.15 13.15
CA GLN A 122 -31.85 -5.28 14.04
C GLN A 122 -31.85 -4.13 15.08
N GLN A 123 -31.38 -4.41 16.29
CA GLN A 123 -31.24 -3.40 17.35
C GLN A 123 -29.96 -2.56 17.21
N SER A 124 -28.96 -3.09 16.50
CA SER A 124 -27.66 -2.44 16.33
C SER A 124 -27.69 -1.42 15.18
N GLN A 125 -27.17 -0.23 15.46
CA GLN A 125 -26.96 0.84 14.49
C GLN A 125 -25.55 1.41 14.66
N SER A 126 -24.97 1.95 13.59
CA SER A 126 -23.72 2.71 13.62
C SER A 126 -23.99 4.17 13.31
N SER A 127 -23.23 5.10 13.90
CA SER A 127 -23.34 6.54 13.62
C SER A 127 -21.97 7.20 13.62
N SER A 128 -21.75 8.13 12.70
CA SER A 128 -20.53 8.92 12.58
C SER A 128 -20.87 10.37 12.22
N ALA A 129 -20.12 11.33 12.77
CA ALA A 129 -20.32 12.76 12.51
C ALA A 129 -18.99 13.47 12.22
N LEU A 130 -19.03 14.41 11.28
CA LEU A 130 -17.96 15.38 10.99
C LEU A 130 -18.45 16.77 11.39
N SER A 131 -17.66 17.50 12.16
CA SER A 131 -17.84 18.94 12.40
C SER A 131 -16.90 19.74 11.50
N ILE A 132 -17.36 20.91 11.04
CA ILE A 132 -16.66 21.82 10.13
C ILE A 132 -16.87 23.23 10.69
N ASP A 133 -15.83 23.85 11.24
CA ASP A 133 -15.92 25.17 11.86
C ASP A 133 -15.63 26.29 10.85
N GLY A 134 -16.50 27.32 10.81
CA GLY A 134 -16.32 28.51 10.00
C GLY A 134 -15.33 29.52 10.60
N PRO A 135 -14.55 30.25 9.77
CA PRO A 135 -14.77 30.47 8.35
C PRO A 135 -14.26 29.32 7.47
N PHE A 136 -15.13 28.75 6.65
CA PHE A 136 -14.83 27.59 5.80
C PHE A 136 -15.48 27.74 4.43
N HIS A 137 -14.68 27.71 3.36
CA HIS A 137 -15.15 27.77 1.98
C HIS A 137 -14.42 26.72 1.14
N GLY A 138 -15.07 25.60 0.82
CA GLY A 138 -14.42 24.53 0.05
C GLY A 138 -15.10 23.16 0.11
N LYS A 139 -14.41 22.17 -0.47
CA LYS A 139 -14.80 20.75 -0.41
C LYS A 139 -14.46 20.17 0.96
N TYR A 140 -15.38 19.40 1.54
CA TYR A 140 -15.10 18.53 2.69
C TYR A 140 -15.24 17.07 2.29
N TYR A 141 -14.51 16.21 3.01
CA TYR A 141 -14.52 14.76 2.84
C TYR A 141 -14.81 14.12 4.20
N LYS A 142 -15.65 13.09 4.20
CA LYS A 142 -16.02 12.33 5.40
C LYS A 142 -15.98 10.85 5.07
N GLN A 143 -15.09 10.11 5.73
CA GLN A 143 -15.02 8.66 5.65
C GLN A 143 -15.59 8.09 6.95
N ASP A 144 -16.67 7.32 6.82
CA ASP A 144 -17.32 6.68 7.95
C ASP A 144 -16.84 5.23 8.04
N ASN A 145 -15.92 4.96 8.96
CA ASN A 145 -15.64 3.59 9.40
C ASN A 145 -16.90 3.06 10.10
N VAL A 146 -17.60 2.13 9.46
CA VAL A 146 -18.82 1.51 10.00
C VAL A 146 -18.40 0.19 10.64
N PRO A 147 -18.36 0.05 11.98
CA PRO A 147 -17.90 -1.20 12.59
C PRO A 147 -18.79 -2.35 12.13
N ALA A 148 -18.18 -3.45 11.66
CA ALA A 148 -18.85 -4.59 11.03
C ALA A 148 -19.63 -5.49 12.03
N ALA A 149 -20.33 -4.86 12.97
CA ALA A 149 -21.22 -5.48 13.95
C ALA A 149 -22.67 -5.57 13.45
N VAL A 150 -23.09 -4.69 12.54
CA VAL A 150 -24.46 -4.66 11.98
C VAL A 150 -24.55 -5.53 10.72
N TRP A 151 -24.41 -6.83 10.89
CA TRP A 151 -24.74 -7.79 9.84
C TRP A 151 -26.26 -7.95 9.71
N SER A 152 -26.75 -8.12 8.48
CA SER A 152 -28.14 -8.53 8.27
C SER A 152 -28.41 -9.91 8.88
N PRO A 153 -29.67 -10.22 9.21
CA PRO A 153 -30.09 -11.60 9.39
C PRO A 153 -29.63 -12.49 8.22
N CYS A 154 -29.39 -13.76 8.52
CA CYS A 154 -29.18 -14.79 7.51
C CYS A 154 -30.53 -15.03 6.81
N GLY A 155 -30.65 -14.61 5.56
CA GLY A 155 -31.92 -14.53 4.85
C GLY A 155 -31.74 -14.50 3.34
N GLY A 156 -32.82 -14.25 2.60
CA GLY A 156 -32.79 -13.95 1.17
C GLY A 156 -33.12 -12.49 0.85
N ASP A 157 -33.41 -11.67 1.87
CA ASP A 157 -33.82 -10.29 1.73
C ASP A 157 -33.42 -9.46 2.95
N ALA A 158 -33.34 -8.14 2.77
CA ALA A 158 -33.14 -7.17 3.83
C ALA A 158 -33.62 -5.77 3.43
N LEU A 159 -33.92 -4.95 4.43
CA LEU A 159 -34.13 -3.51 4.27
C LEU A 159 -33.02 -2.76 5.01
N PHE A 160 -32.11 -2.15 4.25
CA PHE A 160 -31.03 -1.32 4.78
C PHE A 160 -31.45 0.15 4.82
N ASN A 161 -31.02 0.86 5.86
CA ASN A 161 -31.45 2.22 6.14
C ASN A 161 -30.24 3.11 6.39
N ILE A 162 -30.26 4.30 5.78
CA ILE A 162 -29.22 5.32 5.92
C ILE A 162 -29.95 6.61 6.29
N ASN A 163 -29.67 7.17 7.46
CA ASN A 163 -30.17 8.50 7.83
C ASN A 163 -29.00 9.49 7.80
N SER A 164 -29.10 10.51 6.94
CA SER A 164 -28.12 11.60 6.84
C SER A 164 -28.73 12.88 7.39
N GLU A 165 -28.12 13.45 8.43
CA GLU A 165 -28.48 14.72 9.07
C GLU A 165 -27.38 15.75 8.80
N VAL A 166 -27.76 16.93 8.31
CA VAL A 166 -26.87 18.10 8.23
C VAL A 166 -27.49 19.26 9.01
N ALA A 167 -26.70 19.89 9.88
CA ALA A 167 -27.11 20.97 10.76
C ALA A 167 -26.05 22.09 10.80
N LEU A 168 -26.46 23.31 11.15
CA LEU A 168 -25.58 24.48 11.32
C LEU A 168 -25.83 25.12 12.70
N THR A 169 -24.78 25.52 13.41
CA THR A 169 -24.85 26.11 14.76
C THR A 169 -23.87 27.27 14.90
N PRO A 170 -24.17 28.33 15.68
CA PRO A 170 -25.40 28.56 16.44
C PRO A 170 -26.55 29.06 15.56
N PHE A 171 -27.78 28.67 15.90
CA PHE A 171 -28.97 28.89 15.07
C PHE A 171 -29.50 30.34 14.99
N ALA A 172 -28.88 31.29 15.69
CA ALA A 172 -29.46 32.60 16.00
C ALA A 172 -28.56 33.81 15.65
N THR A 173 -27.45 33.59 14.93
CA THR A 173 -26.54 34.65 14.50
C THR A 173 -27.01 35.35 13.22
N PRO A 174 -26.64 36.63 13.01
CA PRO A 174 -26.81 37.31 11.71
C PRO A 174 -25.84 36.82 10.64
N ALA A 175 -24.89 35.95 11.00
CA ALA A 175 -23.98 35.26 10.10
C ALA A 175 -24.74 34.26 9.19
N ASN A 176 -24.26 34.11 7.96
CA ASN A 176 -24.79 33.18 6.98
C ASN A 176 -23.98 31.87 6.98
N GLY A 177 -24.58 30.82 6.44
CA GLY A 177 -23.89 29.55 6.28
C GLY A 177 -24.65 28.62 5.36
N VAL A 178 -23.92 27.86 4.56
CA VAL A 178 -24.42 26.91 3.58
C VAL A 178 -23.59 25.64 3.70
N LEU A 179 -24.26 24.49 3.87
CA LEU A 179 -23.59 23.19 3.89
C LEU A 179 -24.36 22.20 3.02
N ALA A 180 -23.70 21.71 1.96
CA ALA A 180 -24.27 20.84 0.94
C ALA A 180 -23.39 19.59 0.76
N ALA A 181 -23.98 18.49 0.31
CA ALA A 181 -23.24 17.26 0.02
C ALA A 181 -23.10 17.06 -1.50
N THR A 182 -22.22 17.80 -2.18
CA THR A 182 -21.99 17.64 -3.64
C THR A 182 -20.54 17.88 -4.09
N ARG A 183 -20.25 17.37 -5.30
CA ARG A 183 -19.10 17.72 -6.16
C ARG A 183 -19.56 18.73 -7.24
N GLU A 184 -18.64 19.32 -8.01
CA GLU A 184 -19.00 19.98 -9.28
C GLU A 184 -19.88 19.08 -10.17
N ALA A 185 -20.71 19.69 -11.01
CA ALA A 185 -21.81 19.06 -11.76
C ALA A 185 -23.03 18.59 -10.90
N GLY A 186 -23.12 19.00 -9.63
CA GLY A 186 -24.41 19.14 -8.93
C GLY A 186 -25.03 17.86 -8.35
N ARG A 187 -24.31 16.73 -8.39
CA ARG A 187 -24.76 15.46 -7.79
C ARG A 187 -24.17 15.23 -6.40
N PHE A 188 -24.96 14.61 -5.52
CA PHE A 188 -24.45 13.95 -4.31
C PHE A 188 -23.98 12.54 -4.67
N THR A 189 -22.94 12.06 -4.01
CA THR A 189 -22.44 10.68 -4.13
C THR A 189 -22.01 10.17 -2.75
N SER A 190 -22.53 9.01 -2.38
CA SER A 190 -22.14 8.26 -1.17
C SER A 190 -21.74 6.86 -1.63
N ASN A 191 -20.48 6.47 -1.39
CA ASN A 191 -19.97 5.15 -1.76
C ASN A 191 -20.03 4.24 -0.52
N LEU A 192 -20.97 3.30 -0.48
CA LEU A 192 -21.02 2.31 0.59
C LEU A 192 -20.16 1.09 0.22
N TYR A 193 -19.29 0.66 1.11
CA TYR A 193 -18.48 -0.54 0.92
C TYR A 193 -19.14 -1.73 1.64
N VAL A 194 -19.49 -2.73 0.85
CA VAL A 194 -20.32 -3.87 1.28
C VAL A 194 -19.46 -5.12 1.44
N GLN A 195 -19.67 -5.83 2.53
CA GLN A 195 -19.17 -7.19 2.71
C GLN A 195 -20.32 -8.18 2.83
N TRP A 196 -20.11 -9.35 2.26
CA TRP A 196 -21.02 -10.49 2.21
C TRP A 196 -20.41 -11.68 2.93
N ARG A 197 -21.24 -12.54 3.51
CA ARG A 197 -20.80 -13.82 4.09
C ARG A 197 -21.86 -14.89 3.92
N LYS A 198 -21.42 -16.14 3.78
CA LYS A 198 -22.30 -17.31 3.91
C LYS A 198 -22.56 -17.59 5.38
N CYS A 199 -23.83 -17.77 5.71
CA CYS A 199 -24.28 -18.33 6.98
C CYS A 199 -24.35 -19.86 6.82
N TYR A 200 -23.63 -20.59 7.67
CA TYR A 200 -23.79 -22.04 7.73
C TYR A 200 -24.96 -22.42 8.62
N ASP A 201 -25.76 -23.39 8.18
CA ASP A 201 -26.60 -24.19 9.07
C ASP A 201 -25.69 -25.15 9.87
N PRO A 202 -25.64 -25.05 11.21
CA PRO A 202 -24.78 -25.91 12.03
C PRO A 202 -25.22 -27.38 12.08
N GLN A 203 -26.33 -27.78 11.44
CA GLN A 203 -26.86 -29.16 11.48
C GLN A 203 -26.74 -29.93 10.15
N GLY A 204 -26.29 -29.29 9.07
CA GLY A 204 -25.87 -29.98 7.83
C GLY A 204 -26.91 -30.83 7.10
N ASN A 205 -28.21 -30.68 7.40
CA ASN A 205 -29.28 -31.52 6.86
C ASN A 205 -30.04 -30.85 5.72
N SER A 206 -29.95 -31.41 4.52
CA SER A 206 -30.56 -30.84 3.31
C SER A 206 -32.09 -31.09 3.22
N THR A 207 -32.91 -30.32 3.96
CA THR A 207 -34.37 -30.26 3.69
C THR A 207 -35.06 -28.95 4.06
N ARG A 208 -35.73 -28.36 3.05
CA ARG A 208 -36.96 -27.53 3.13
C ARG A 208 -36.97 -26.27 4.01
N TYR A 209 -36.75 -25.13 3.36
CA TYR A 209 -37.66 -23.98 3.55
C TYR A 209 -38.82 -24.08 2.54
N SER A 210 -40.04 -23.77 2.97
CA SER A 210 -41.26 -24.00 2.16
C SER A 210 -41.89 -22.70 1.63
N GLY A 211 -41.57 -22.35 0.39
CA GLY A 211 -42.33 -21.40 -0.45
C GLY A 211 -43.01 -22.14 -1.61
N ARG A 212 -44.19 -21.70 -2.06
CA ARG A 212 -44.96 -22.36 -3.14
C ARG A 212 -44.71 -21.69 -4.50
N GLY A 213 -44.43 -22.46 -5.56
CA GLY A 213 -44.40 -21.94 -6.93
C GLY A 213 -43.85 -22.90 -8.01
N SER A 214 -44.75 -23.64 -8.69
CA SER A 214 -44.62 -24.23 -10.04
C SER A 214 -43.25 -24.71 -10.60
N SER A 215 -43.14 -26.04 -10.72
CA SER A 215 -42.54 -26.85 -11.82
C SER A 215 -42.08 -26.12 -13.11
N VAL A 216 -40.96 -26.50 -13.76
CA VAL A 216 -40.75 -27.61 -14.76
C VAL A 216 -39.25 -27.57 -15.19
N ALA A 217 -38.45 -28.60 -15.58
CA ALA A 217 -38.59 -30.06 -15.83
C ALA A 217 -37.38 -30.88 -15.25
N LYS A 218 -36.51 -31.46 -16.12
CA LYS A 218 -35.31 -32.28 -15.83
C LYS A 218 -34.30 -32.25 -17.01
N GLY A 219 -33.01 -32.42 -16.74
CA GLY A 219 -31.94 -32.72 -17.72
C GLY A 219 -30.58 -32.94 -17.02
N PRO A 220 -29.81 -34.03 -17.28
CA PRO A 220 -28.64 -34.37 -16.46
C PRO A 220 -27.29 -34.11 -17.15
N THR A 221 -26.28 -33.72 -16.36
CA THR A 221 -24.86 -34.01 -16.65
C THR A 221 -24.06 -34.02 -15.35
N THR A 222 -23.22 -35.04 -15.16
CA THR A 222 -22.43 -35.23 -13.93
C THR A 222 -20.97 -34.81 -14.13
N LEU A 223 -20.45 -33.95 -13.25
CA LEU A 223 -19.02 -33.80 -13.00
C LEU A 223 -18.80 -33.58 -11.49
N ASN A 224 -18.00 -34.43 -10.86
CA ASN A 224 -17.72 -34.34 -9.42
C ASN A 224 -16.67 -33.26 -9.15
N ALA A 225 -17.03 -32.25 -8.35
CA ALA A 225 -16.13 -31.18 -7.93
C ALA A 225 -16.11 -31.05 -6.39
N ASN A 226 -15.58 -32.08 -5.70
CA ASN A 226 -15.35 -32.03 -4.26
C ASN A 226 -14.08 -31.21 -3.94
N MET A 227 -14.22 -29.90 -3.75
CA MET A 227 -13.32 -29.12 -2.89
C MET A 227 -14.14 -28.18 -2.01
N SER A 228 -14.14 -28.44 -0.71
CA SER A 228 -14.72 -27.56 0.31
C SER A 228 -13.84 -26.31 0.49
N PRO A 229 -14.40 -25.16 0.91
CA PRO A 229 -13.57 -24.03 1.32
C PRO A 229 -12.67 -24.45 2.49
N GLY A 230 -11.37 -24.16 2.38
CA GLY A 230 -10.35 -24.56 3.33
C GLY A 230 -10.47 -23.87 4.69
N LYS A 231 -9.68 -24.35 5.67
CA LYS A 231 -9.53 -23.69 6.96
C LYS A 231 -8.90 -22.30 6.78
N VAL A 232 -9.15 -21.40 7.73
CA VAL A 232 -8.16 -20.35 8.04
C VAL A 232 -6.88 -21.05 8.47
N SER A 233 -5.75 -20.69 7.88
CA SER A 233 -4.44 -21.25 8.23
C SER A 233 -4.09 -20.83 9.66
N THR A 234 -3.73 -21.81 10.50
CA THR A 234 -3.24 -21.51 11.85
C THR A 234 -1.76 -21.17 11.78
N LEU A 235 -1.44 -20.07 11.09
CA LEU A 235 -0.10 -19.52 11.02
C LEU A 235 0.30 -19.01 12.40
N ASP A 236 1.36 -19.60 12.95
CA ASP A 236 2.07 -19.04 14.08
C ASP A 236 2.92 -17.86 13.60
N PHE A 237 2.83 -16.70 14.27
CA PHE A 237 3.62 -15.50 13.95
C PHE A 237 4.85 -15.34 14.86
N GLU A 238 5.17 -16.35 15.68
CA GLU A 238 6.32 -16.36 16.60
C GLU A 238 7.40 -17.39 16.23
N THR A 239 7.08 -18.45 15.47
CA THR A 239 8.08 -19.39 14.90
C THR A 239 8.32 -19.13 13.40
N PHE A 240 9.57 -19.27 12.94
CA PHE A 240 9.96 -18.96 11.55
C PHE A 240 10.75 -20.08 10.87
N TYR A 241 10.48 -20.29 9.58
CA TYR A 241 11.04 -21.38 8.78
C TYR A 241 11.49 -20.89 7.40
N ASN A 242 12.53 -21.52 6.85
CA ASN A 242 12.78 -21.48 5.41
C ASN A 242 11.75 -22.35 4.68
N ILE A 243 11.39 -22.03 3.44
CA ILE A 243 10.41 -22.81 2.65
C ILE A 243 11.09 -23.35 1.40
N VAL A 244 11.29 -24.68 1.36
CA VAL A 244 12.06 -25.40 0.32
C VAL A 244 11.28 -26.66 -0.11
N ASP A 245 11.10 -26.87 -1.43
CA ASP A 245 10.23 -27.94 -1.99
C ASP A 245 8.86 -28.01 -1.29
N GLY A 246 8.30 -26.84 -0.98
CA GLY A 246 7.02 -26.66 -0.30
C GLY A 246 6.95 -27.14 1.15
N LYS A 247 8.10 -27.23 1.84
CA LYS A 247 8.20 -27.67 3.24
C LYS A 247 8.93 -26.65 4.09
N GLN A 248 8.51 -26.52 5.34
CA GLN A 248 9.27 -25.85 6.39
C GLN A 248 10.63 -26.53 6.59
N ARG A 249 11.71 -25.73 6.61
CA ARG A 249 13.09 -26.11 6.92
C ARG A 249 13.58 -25.28 8.11
N SER A 250 13.89 -25.96 9.21
CA SER A 250 14.67 -25.43 10.33
C SER A 250 16.18 -25.55 10.05
N SER A 251 17.01 -25.06 10.96
CA SER A 251 18.48 -25.14 10.89
C SER A 251 19.06 -25.07 12.30
N ASP A 252 20.13 -25.83 12.59
CA ASP A 252 20.88 -25.73 13.85
C ASP A 252 21.62 -24.38 13.98
N LYS A 253 21.67 -23.60 12.89
CA LYS A 253 22.22 -22.24 12.86
C LYS A 253 21.06 -21.26 12.74
N ILE A 254 20.87 -20.44 13.78
CA ILE A 254 19.86 -19.39 13.84
C ILE A 254 20.49 -17.99 13.85
N HIS A 255 19.67 -16.98 13.60
CA HIS A 255 19.97 -15.57 13.88
C HIS A 255 18.72 -14.86 14.38
N HIS A 256 18.91 -13.70 14.99
CA HIS A 256 17.86 -12.82 15.47
C HIS A 256 17.96 -11.47 14.75
N GLY A 257 16.84 -10.95 14.27
CA GLY A 257 16.72 -9.51 14.05
C GLY A 257 16.65 -8.78 15.39
N ILE A 258 17.01 -7.50 15.42
CA ILE A 258 16.90 -6.66 16.61
C ILE A 258 15.71 -5.72 16.42
N ASN A 259 14.81 -5.63 17.40
CA ASN A 259 13.78 -4.60 17.43
C ASN A 259 14.45 -3.22 17.60
N PRO A 260 14.40 -2.32 16.61
CA PRO A 260 15.14 -1.08 16.65
C PRO A 260 14.59 -0.03 17.63
N ALA A 261 13.37 -0.21 18.15
CA ALA A 261 12.78 0.68 19.15
C ALA A 261 13.20 0.31 20.58
N THR A 262 13.50 -0.97 20.85
CA THR A 262 13.86 -1.45 22.20
C THR A 262 15.32 -1.88 22.34
N GLY A 263 15.99 -2.25 21.23
CA GLY A 263 17.31 -2.86 21.23
C GLY A 263 17.32 -4.34 21.66
N GLN A 264 16.16 -5.00 21.68
CA GLN A 264 16.03 -6.40 22.08
C GLN A 264 16.03 -7.34 20.86
N GLU A 265 16.53 -8.55 21.05
CA GLU A 265 16.43 -9.63 20.06
C GLU A 265 14.96 -10.02 19.82
N LEU A 266 14.66 -10.36 18.57
CA LEU A 266 13.40 -10.96 18.12
C LEU A 266 13.56 -12.48 17.99
N TRP A 267 12.51 -13.16 17.54
CA TRP A 267 12.45 -14.62 17.42
C TRP A 267 13.56 -15.22 16.55
N ASP A 268 13.88 -16.48 16.83
CA ASP A 268 14.84 -17.30 16.08
C ASP A 268 14.47 -17.40 14.60
N VAL A 269 15.46 -17.23 13.71
CA VAL A 269 15.31 -17.43 12.27
C VAL A 269 16.39 -18.37 11.72
N PRO A 270 16.02 -19.50 11.10
CA PRO A 270 17.00 -20.47 10.60
C PRO A 270 17.81 -19.91 9.43
N ILE A 271 19.13 -19.96 9.55
CA ILE A 271 20.07 -19.66 8.47
C ILE A 271 20.09 -20.87 7.52
N ALA A 272 19.62 -20.66 6.29
CA ALA A 272 19.69 -21.65 5.23
C ALA A 272 21.15 -22.01 4.90
N SER A 273 21.41 -23.29 4.67
CA SER A 273 22.71 -23.77 4.19
C SER A 273 22.83 -23.64 2.67
N GLU A 274 24.05 -23.84 2.14
CA GLU A 274 24.26 -23.97 0.69
C GLU A 274 23.43 -25.13 0.10
N GLN A 275 23.22 -26.21 0.88
CA GLN A 275 22.37 -27.32 0.44
C GLN A 275 20.89 -26.94 0.40
N ASP A 276 20.39 -26.12 1.32
CA ASP A 276 19.00 -25.64 1.27
C ASP A 276 18.75 -24.73 0.04
N LEU A 277 19.75 -23.92 -0.34
CA LEU A 277 19.71 -23.15 -1.59
C LEU A 277 19.72 -24.08 -2.82
N ASN A 278 20.60 -25.07 -2.85
CA ASN A 278 20.69 -26.03 -3.95
C ASN A 278 19.41 -26.88 -4.09
N ASP A 279 18.84 -27.34 -2.97
CA ASP A 279 17.54 -28.01 -2.89
C ASP A 279 16.42 -27.11 -3.43
N ALA A 280 16.40 -25.83 -3.04
CA ALA A 280 15.40 -24.86 -3.49
C ALA A 280 15.50 -24.59 -5.01
N VAL A 281 16.70 -24.45 -5.56
CA VAL A 281 16.88 -24.29 -7.01
C VAL A 281 16.51 -25.57 -7.75
N ALA A 282 16.85 -26.75 -7.23
CA ALA A 282 16.44 -28.03 -7.82
C ALA A 282 14.90 -28.19 -7.84
N ALA A 283 14.21 -27.82 -6.75
CA ALA A 283 12.75 -27.79 -6.68
C ALA A 283 12.14 -26.78 -7.68
N ALA A 284 12.71 -25.58 -7.80
CA ALA A 284 12.25 -24.58 -8.77
C ALA A 284 12.44 -25.04 -10.22
N LYS A 285 13.58 -25.65 -10.57
CA LYS A 285 13.81 -26.26 -11.91
C LYS A 285 12.79 -27.34 -12.24
N LYS A 286 12.45 -28.17 -11.26
CA LYS A 286 11.47 -29.26 -11.37
C LYS A 286 10.04 -28.73 -11.54
N ALA A 287 9.68 -27.64 -10.87
CA ALA A 287 8.38 -26.99 -10.98
C ALA A 287 8.20 -26.18 -12.27
N PHE A 288 9.28 -25.56 -12.77
CA PHE A 288 9.24 -24.56 -13.84
C PHE A 288 8.48 -24.99 -15.11
N PRO A 289 8.66 -26.19 -15.70
CA PRO A 289 7.94 -26.56 -16.92
C PRO A 289 6.41 -26.52 -16.74
N ALA A 290 5.89 -27.12 -15.66
CA ALA A 290 4.47 -27.12 -15.37
C ALA A 290 3.92 -25.72 -15.00
N TRP A 291 4.74 -24.89 -14.36
CA TRP A 291 4.36 -23.52 -14.00
C TRP A 291 4.36 -22.55 -15.19
N ARG A 292 5.35 -22.67 -16.08
CA ARG A 292 5.40 -21.99 -17.39
C ARG A 292 4.16 -22.31 -18.22
N ASP A 293 3.78 -23.58 -18.28
CA ASP A 293 2.68 -24.10 -19.10
C ASP A 293 1.31 -23.90 -18.43
N THR A 294 1.27 -23.50 -17.15
CA THR A 294 0.03 -23.07 -16.47
C THR A 294 -0.44 -21.73 -17.06
N PRO A 295 -1.67 -21.61 -17.62
CA PRO A 295 -2.14 -20.39 -18.26
C PRO A 295 -2.06 -19.14 -17.38
N ILE A 296 -1.74 -17.98 -17.97
CA ILE A 296 -1.52 -16.73 -17.23
C ILE A 296 -2.69 -16.34 -16.32
N GLU A 297 -3.94 -16.52 -16.77
CA GLU A 297 -5.12 -16.25 -15.95
C GLU A 297 -5.24 -17.19 -14.74
N LYS A 298 -4.75 -18.43 -14.84
CA LYS A 298 -4.66 -19.33 -13.68
C LYS A 298 -3.53 -18.92 -12.72
N ARG A 299 -2.44 -18.33 -13.22
CA ARG A 299 -1.39 -17.74 -12.39
C ARG A 299 -1.91 -16.46 -11.69
N LYS A 300 -2.70 -15.63 -12.37
CA LYS A 300 -3.42 -14.48 -11.78
C LYS A 300 -4.41 -14.93 -10.69
N GLU A 301 -5.22 -15.96 -10.94
CA GLU A 301 -6.15 -16.54 -9.94
C GLU A 301 -5.44 -16.99 -8.65
N LEU A 302 -4.30 -17.67 -8.78
CA LEU A 302 -3.51 -18.12 -7.63
C LEU A 302 -2.86 -16.95 -6.88
N LEU A 303 -2.36 -15.93 -7.59
CA LEU A 303 -1.86 -14.70 -6.97
C LEU A 303 -2.97 -13.94 -6.22
N ASN A 304 -4.20 -13.89 -6.75
CA ASN A 304 -5.33 -13.26 -6.05
C ASN A 304 -5.68 -14.01 -4.75
N LYS A 305 -5.67 -15.35 -4.78
CA LYS A 305 -5.89 -16.18 -3.58
C LYS A 305 -4.83 -15.98 -2.51
N ILE A 306 -3.57 -15.72 -2.88
CA ILE A 306 -2.53 -15.34 -1.92
C ILE A 306 -2.88 -14.00 -1.25
N VAL A 307 -3.40 -13.02 -1.99
CA VAL A 307 -3.89 -11.75 -1.42
C VAL A 307 -5.10 -11.98 -0.50
N GLU A 308 -6.08 -12.78 -0.91
CA GLU A 308 -7.26 -13.14 -0.10
C GLU A 308 -6.89 -13.83 1.22
N SER A 309 -5.88 -14.70 1.21
CA SER A 309 -5.35 -15.38 2.40
C SER A 309 -4.53 -14.43 3.27
N TYR A 310 -3.62 -13.67 2.66
CA TYR A 310 -2.79 -12.66 3.34
C TYR A 310 -3.63 -11.61 4.08
N GLN A 311 -4.71 -11.12 3.47
CA GLN A 311 -5.57 -10.10 4.06
C GLN A 311 -6.29 -10.56 5.35
N GLN A 312 -6.45 -11.87 5.56
CA GLN A 312 -7.00 -12.42 6.81
C GLN A 312 -6.05 -12.23 8.01
N HIS A 313 -4.76 -11.99 7.74
CA HIS A 313 -3.69 -11.81 8.73
C HIS A 313 -3.12 -10.39 8.74
N ASN A 314 -3.82 -9.40 8.17
CA ASN A 314 -3.32 -8.02 8.05
C ASN A 314 -2.79 -7.45 9.39
N ASP A 315 -3.54 -7.55 10.48
CA ASP A 315 -3.09 -7.04 11.78
C ASP A 315 -1.88 -7.80 12.35
N ASP A 316 -1.76 -9.10 12.07
CA ASP A 316 -0.59 -9.92 12.45
C ASP A 316 0.66 -9.47 11.68
N PHE A 317 0.54 -9.25 10.37
CA PHE A 317 1.60 -8.68 9.54
C PHE A 317 1.97 -7.25 9.96
N VAL A 318 1.01 -6.42 10.41
CA VAL A 318 1.30 -5.09 11.00
C VAL A 318 2.07 -5.23 12.30
N ASN A 319 1.62 -6.11 13.21
CA ASN A 319 2.30 -6.36 14.49
C ASN A 319 3.75 -6.84 14.27
N LEU A 320 3.96 -7.70 13.26
CA LEU A 320 5.27 -8.22 12.91
C LEU A 320 6.19 -7.15 12.29
N LEU A 321 5.67 -6.38 11.33
CA LEU A 321 6.40 -5.30 10.66
C LEU A 321 6.81 -4.17 11.62
N CYS A 322 5.93 -3.82 12.56
CA CYS A 322 6.20 -2.89 13.66
C CYS A 322 7.40 -3.35 14.50
N LYS A 323 7.45 -4.64 14.86
CA LYS A 323 8.52 -5.22 15.68
C LYS A 323 9.87 -5.27 14.92
N GLU A 324 9.90 -5.71 13.66
CA GLU A 324 11.16 -5.86 12.92
C GLU A 324 11.71 -4.55 12.34
N SER A 325 10.85 -3.63 11.89
CA SER A 325 11.28 -2.39 11.24
C SER A 325 11.10 -1.11 12.08
N GLY A 326 10.46 -1.19 13.25
CA GLY A 326 10.25 -0.06 14.16
C GLY A 326 9.29 1.02 13.68
N LYS A 327 8.66 0.85 12.50
CA LYS A 327 7.70 1.83 11.95
C LYS A 327 6.54 2.08 12.93
N PRO A 328 6.10 3.34 13.14
CA PRO A 328 4.86 3.61 13.85
C PRO A 328 3.68 2.87 13.22
N ARG A 329 2.73 2.32 14.02
CA ARG A 329 1.71 1.38 13.53
C ARG A 329 0.99 1.86 12.27
N LYS A 330 0.66 3.15 12.19
CA LYS A 330 0.02 3.78 11.03
C LYS A 330 0.79 3.56 9.71
N PHE A 331 2.11 3.67 9.72
CA PHE A 331 2.95 3.49 8.53
C PHE A 331 3.21 2.01 8.22
N ALA A 332 3.29 1.16 9.24
CA ALA A 332 3.33 -0.29 9.05
C ALA A 332 2.03 -0.81 8.39
N ALA A 333 0.87 -0.31 8.83
CA ALA A 333 -0.43 -0.60 8.22
C ALA A 333 -0.54 -0.13 6.76
N ILE A 334 0.09 1.00 6.41
CA ILE A 334 0.16 1.47 5.01
C ILE A 334 1.02 0.51 4.16
N GLU A 335 2.18 0.05 4.62
CA GLU A 335 3.00 -0.93 3.88
C GLU A 335 2.27 -2.28 3.73
N VAL A 336 1.66 -2.79 4.79
CA VAL A 336 0.89 -4.05 4.78
C VAL A 336 -0.30 -3.95 3.83
N GLY A 337 -1.06 -2.86 3.87
CA GLY A 337 -2.17 -2.62 2.95
C GLY A 337 -1.74 -2.46 1.49
N ALA A 338 -0.56 -1.87 1.24
CA ALA A 338 -0.04 -1.66 -0.10
C ALA A 338 0.24 -2.96 -0.86
N VAL A 339 0.58 -4.06 -0.17
CA VAL A 339 0.83 -5.39 -0.79
C VAL A 339 -0.32 -5.82 -1.71
N ALA A 340 -1.56 -5.68 -1.26
CA ALA A 340 -2.73 -6.06 -2.05
C ALA A 340 -2.88 -5.19 -3.31
N GLY A 341 -2.61 -3.89 -3.21
CA GLY A 341 -2.62 -2.97 -4.35
C GLY A 341 -1.46 -3.21 -5.33
N PHE A 342 -0.27 -3.54 -4.83
CA PHE A 342 0.90 -3.87 -5.65
C PHE A 342 0.71 -5.18 -6.42
N ILE A 343 0.28 -6.26 -5.75
CA ILE A 343 -0.02 -7.53 -6.43
C ILE A 343 -1.19 -7.33 -7.39
N GLY A 344 -2.30 -6.76 -6.91
CA GLY A 344 -3.52 -6.52 -7.70
C GLY A 344 -3.27 -5.71 -8.97
N HIS A 345 -2.45 -4.65 -8.91
CA HIS A 345 -2.09 -3.92 -10.13
C HIS A 345 -1.30 -4.80 -11.11
N HIS A 346 -0.33 -5.60 -10.67
CA HIS A 346 0.37 -6.51 -11.58
C HIS A 346 -0.61 -7.47 -12.27
N LEU A 347 -1.69 -7.93 -11.62
CA LEU A 347 -2.70 -8.79 -12.25
C LEU A 347 -3.48 -8.11 -13.39
N THR A 348 -3.52 -6.77 -13.41
CA THR A 348 -4.12 -5.96 -14.50
C THR A 348 -3.19 -5.76 -15.70
N LEU A 349 -1.93 -6.22 -15.63
CA LEU A 349 -0.96 -6.07 -16.72
C LEU A 349 -0.94 -7.30 -17.64
N ASP A 350 -0.93 -7.04 -18.94
CA ASP A 350 -0.79 -8.08 -19.96
C ASP A 350 0.62 -8.11 -20.57
N VAL A 351 1.16 -9.32 -20.64
CA VAL A 351 2.38 -9.63 -21.40
C VAL A 351 2.06 -9.40 -22.89
N PRO A 352 2.76 -8.49 -23.60
CA PRO A 352 2.49 -8.23 -25.01
C PRO A 352 2.78 -9.44 -25.90
N SER A 353 2.08 -9.49 -27.02
CA SER A 353 2.50 -10.20 -28.23
C SER A 353 2.40 -9.22 -29.40
N GLU A 354 3.43 -9.20 -30.24
CA GLU A 354 3.50 -8.32 -31.42
C GLU A 354 3.42 -9.18 -32.68
N LYS A 355 2.70 -8.70 -33.70
CA LYS A 355 2.58 -9.37 -35.00
C LYS A 355 2.93 -8.39 -36.11
N PHE A 356 3.86 -8.79 -36.96
CA PHE A 356 4.12 -8.16 -38.26
C PHE A 356 3.75 -9.14 -39.38
N GLU A 357 3.33 -8.64 -40.53
CA GLU A 357 2.97 -9.48 -41.68
C GLU A 357 3.26 -8.75 -42.99
N ASP A 358 3.90 -9.45 -43.92
CA ASP A 358 4.11 -9.02 -45.32
C ASP A 358 3.65 -10.13 -46.29
N ASP A 359 3.88 -9.96 -47.59
CA ASP A 359 3.45 -10.93 -48.61
C ASP A 359 4.18 -12.29 -48.53
N GLU A 360 5.38 -12.32 -47.95
CA GLU A 360 6.23 -13.51 -47.82
C GLU A 360 6.00 -14.26 -46.50
N LYS A 361 5.77 -13.54 -45.39
CA LYS A 361 5.79 -14.13 -44.04
C LYS A 361 4.96 -13.36 -43.01
N THR A 362 4.63 -14.07 -41.93
CA THR A 362 4.15 -13.52 -40.67
C THR A 362 5.25 -13.66 -39.62
N ILE A 363 5.50 -12.59 -38.86
CA ILE A 363 6.47 -12.57 -37.76
C ILE A 363 5.71 -12.35 -36.46
N TYR A 364 5.96 -13.20 -35.47
CA TYR A 364 5.42 -13.10 -34.12
C TYR A 364 6.55 -12.81 -33.13
N THR A 365 6.40 -11.79 -32.28
CA THR A 365 7.26 -11.55 -31.11
C THR A 365 6.46 -11.82 -29.84
N GLU A 366 6.90 -12.80 -29.07
CA GLU A 366 6.32 -13.22 -27.79
C GLU A 366 7.33 -13.03 -26.66
N TYR A 367 6.87 -13.03 -25.40
CA TYR A 367 7.74 -12.81 -24.24
C TYR A 367 7.62 -13.99 -23.26
N THR A 368 8.64 -14.87 -23.28
CA THR A 368 8.68 -16.16 -22.57
C THR A 368 9.44 -16.05 -21.23
N PRO A 369 9.07 -16.78 -20.16
CA PRO A 369 9.77 -16.69 -18.87
C PRO A 369 11.21 -17.23 -18.94
N LEU A 370 12.04 -16.77 -18.00
CA LEU A 370 13.48 -17.03 -17.92
C LEU A 370 13.83 -18.35 -17.23
N GLY A 371 12.99 -18.83 -16.30
CA GLY A 371 13.24 -20.04 -15.52
C GLY A 371 13.15 -19.80 -14.01
N VAL A 372 14.24 -20.08 -13.30
CA VAL A 372 14.37 -19.81 -11.86
C VAL A 372 14.93 -18.40 -11.65
N CYS A 373 14.19 -17.57 -10.94
CA CYS A 373 14.59 -16.23 -10.51
C CYS A 373 15.00 -16.21 -9.04
N GLY A 374 15.92 -15.32 -8.68
CA GLY A 374 16.22 -14.96 -7.31
C GLY A 374 15.81 -13.52 -7.00
N ALA A 375 15.15 -13.28 -5.88
CA ALA A 375 14.94 -11.94 -5.31
C ALA A 375 15.78 -11.79 -4.04
N ILE A 376 16.59 -10.74 -3.96
CA ILE A 376 17.37 -10.37 -2.77
C ILE A 376 16.83 -9.03 -2.26
N CYS A 377 16.18 -9.06 -1.09
CA CYS A 377 15.33 -7.97 -0.62
C CYS A 377 15.97 -7.15 0.52
N PRO A 378 15.68 -5.84 0.61
CA PRO A 378 16.23 -4.94 1.62
C PRO A 378 15.43 -4.99 2.92
N TRP A 379 15.82 -4.18 3.90
CA TRP A 379 15.21 -4.14 5.23
C TRP A 379 14.27 -2.96 5.49
N ASN A 380 14.24 -1.95 4.61
CA ASN A 380 13.51 -0.72 4.87
C ASN A 380 11.99 -0.85 4.63
N PHE A 381 11.60 -1.64 3.62
CA PHE A 381 10.22 -2.05 3.32
C PHE A 381 10.21 -3.54 2.91
N PRO A 382 10.47 -4.46 3.88
CA PRO A 382 10.82 -5.85 3.58
C PRO A 382 9.68 -6.61 2.87
N LEU A 383 8.43 -6.26 3.14
CA LEU A 383 7.28 -7.00 2.67
C LEU A 383 6.87 -6.57 1.27
N VAL A 384 6.60 -5.27 1.05
CA VAL A 384 6.14 -4.78 -0.26
C VAL A 384 7.22 -4.86 -1.34
N LEU A 385 8.51 -4.72 -0.99
CA LEU A 385 9.61 -4.91 -1.94
C LEU A 385 9.90 -6.39 -2.24
N SER A 386 9.49 -7.31 -1.37
CA SER A 386 9.50 -8.75 -1.69
C SER A 386 8.33 -9.11 -2.62
N THR A 387 7.11 -8.69 -2.28
CA THR A 387 5.92 -9.03 -3.09
C THR A 387 5.91 -8.37 -4.46
N GLY A 388 6.45 -7.14 -4.57
CA GLY A 388 6.68 -6.45 -5.84
C GLY A 388 7.67 -7.14 -6.79
N LYS A 389 8.48 -8.09 -6.31
CA LYS A 389 9.36 -8.96 -7.13
C LYS A 389 8.68 -10.30 -7.44
N VAL A 390 7.98 -10.86 -6.45
CA VAL A 390 7.25 -12.14 -6.56
C VAL A 390 6.12 -12.05 -7.59
N ALA A 391 5.29 -11.00 -7.55
CA ALA A 391 4.13 -10.88 -8.45
C ALA A 391 4.49 -10.90 -9.95
N PRO A 392 5.40 -10.05 -10.47
CA PRO A 392 5.76 -10.10 -11.90
C PRO A 392 6.48 -11.40 -12.29
N ALA A 393 7.32 -11.97 -11.42
CA ALA A 393 8.00 -13.23 -11.69
C ALA A 393 7.01 -14.40 -11.83
N LEU A 394 6.09 -14.55 -10.87
CA LEU A 394 5.09 -15.61 -10.88
C LEU A 394 4.09 -15.43 -12.04
N MET A 395 3.62 -14.21 -12.30
CA MET A 395 2.64 -13.97 -13.37
C MET A 395 3.23 -14.24 -14.77
N THR A 396 4.50 -13.93 -15.00
CA THR A 396 5.21 -14.28 -16.26
C THR A 396 5.48 -15.79 -16.42
N GLY A 397 5.35 -16.58 -15.35
CA GLY A 397 5.56 -18.04 -15.37
C GLY A 397 6.96 -18.48 -14.94
N ASN A 398 7.73 -17.60 -14.28
CA ASN A 398 8.97 -17.98 -13.61
C ASN A 398 8.67 -18.60 -12.25
N CYS A 399 9.58 -19.45 -11.76
CA CYS A 399 9.64 -19.80 -10.34
C CYS A 399 10.61 -18.85 -9.63
N ILE A 400 10.38 -18.50 -8.36
CA ILE A 400 11.20 -17.50 -7.65
C ILE A 400 11.56 -17.91 -6.22
N ILE A 401 12.82 -17.68 -5.87
CA ILE A 401 13.38 -17.87 -4.54
C ILE A 401 13.63 -16.48 -3.93
N VAL A 402 13.04 -16.21 -2.77
CA VAL A 402 13.21 -14.97 -2.03
C VAL A 402 14.30 -15.15 -0.97
N LYS A 403 15.25 -14.21 -0.93
CA LYS A 403 16.18 -14.02 0.17
C LYS A 403 15.89 -12.66 0.82
N PRO A 404 15.32 -12.61 2.03
CA PRO A 404 15.17 -11.35 2.75
C PRO A 404 16.48 -10.89 3.40
N SER A 405 16.46 -9.65 3.88
CA SER A 405 17.52 -9.10 4.73
C SER A 405 17.52 -9.77 6.11
N PRO A 406 18.69 -10.13 6.68
CA PRO A 406 18.78 -10.69 8.04
C PRO A 406 18.37 -9.72 9.14
N PHE A 407 18.22 -8.42 8.84
CA PHE A 407 17.71 -7.44 9.82
C PHE A 407 16.18 -7.43 9.93
N THR A 408 15.46 -7.86 8.88
CA THR A 408 13.98 -7.92 8.81
C THR A 408 13.54 -9.12 7.95
N PRO A 409 13.81 -10.35 8.40
CA PRO A 409 13.44 -11.54 7.64
C PRO A 409 11.95 -11.90 7.78
N TYR A 410 11.26 -11.40 8.80
CA TYR A 410 10.13 -12.07 9.41
C TYR A 410 8.86 -12.00 8.55
N THR A 411 8.45 -10.80 8.10
CA THR A 411 7.26 -10.66 7.25
C THR A 411 7.41 -11.35 5.90
N ALA A 412 8.61 -11.32 5.30
CA ALA A 412 8.90 -11.99 4.05
C ALA A 412 8.86 -13.53 4.15
N LEU A 413 9.41 -14.09 5.24
CA LEU A 413 9.31 -15.53 5.53
C LEU A 413 7.84 -15.95 5.70
N LYS A 414 7.10 -15.23 6.54
CA LYS A 414 5.69 -15.56 6.87
C LYS A 414 4.75 -15.42 5.67
N PHE A 415 5.00 -14.44 4.78
CA PHE A 415 4.26 -14.30 3.53
C PHE A 415 4.46 -15.50 2.59
N VAL A 416 5.68 -16.01 2.46
CA VAL A 416 5.97 -17.16 1.59
C VAL A 416 5.48 -18.47 2.19
N GLU A 417 5.54 -18.63 3.51
CA GLU A 417 4.93 -19.75 4.23
C GLU A 417 3.41 -19.82 3.98
N LEU A 418 2.70 -18.70 4.12
CA LEU A 418 1.28 -18.56 3.77
C LEU A 418 1.02 -18.90 2.29
N ALA A 419 1.80 -18.31 1.37
CA ALA A 419 1.62 -18.52 -0.07
C ALA A 419 1.87 -19.96 -0.53
N GLN A 420 2.62 -20.76 0.23
CA GLN A 420 2.88 -22.16 -0.06
C GLN A 420 1.67 -23.08 0.22
N GLU A 421 0.64 -22.63 0.94
CA GLU A 421 -0.63 -23.38 1.00
C GLU A 421 -1.41 -23.33 -0.35
N ILE A 422 -1.05 -22.39 -1.24
CA ILE A 422 -1.80 -22.08 -2.46
C ILE A 422 -1.01 -22.44 -3.74
N LEU A 423 0.32 -22.30 -3.73
CA LEU A 423 1.18 -22.54 -4.88
C LEU A 423 1.73 -23.98 -4.95
N PRO A 424 2.01 -24.53 -6.15
CA PRO A 424 2.74 -25.78 -6.27
C PRO A 424 4.13 -25.70 -5.62
N PRO A 425 4.61 -26.77 -4.94
CA PRO A 425 5.95 -26.82 -4.36
C PRO A 425 7.04 -26.40 -5.35
N GLY A 426 7.96 -25.54 -4.91
CA GLY A 426 9.08 -25.04 -5.71
C GLY A 426 8.80 -23.77 -6.52
N VAL A 427 7.53 -23.39 -6.71
CA VAL A 427 7.14 -22.20 -7.51
C VAL A 427 7.52 -20.89 -6.81
N LEU A 428 7.25 -20.79 -5.51
CA LEU A 428 7.66 -19.70 -4.64
C LEU A 428 8.33 -20.29 -3.40
N GLN A 429 9.52 -19.82 -3.06
CA GLN A 429 10.34 -20.35 -1.96
C GLN A 429 11.06 -19.21 -1.23
N VAL A 430 11.50 -19.45 0.01
CA VAL A 430 12.23 -18.45 0.80
C VAL A 430 13.38 -19.08 1.58
N VAL A 431 14.53 -18.41 1.53
CA VAL A 431 15.76 -18.80 2.24
C VAL A 431 16.36 -17.58 2.97
N GLY A 432 16.11 -17.51 4.27
CA GLY A 432 16.73 -16.56 5.20
C GLY A 432 18.20 -16.91 5.47
N GLY A 433 19.01 -15.89 5.76
CA GLY A 433 20.42 -16.08 6.09
C GLY A 433 21.28 -14.84 5.88
N ASN A 434 22.59 -15.03 6.06
CA ASN A 434 23.64 -14.01 5.97
C ASN A 434 23.93 -13.51 4.53
N ASN A 435 25.00 -12.75 4.35
CA ASN A 435 25.37 -12.15 3.06
C ASN A 435 25.91 -13.20 2.07
N GLU A 436 26.58 -14.22 2.61
CA GLU A 436 27.22 -15.32 1.90
C GLU A 436 26.21 -16.10 1.06
N LEU A 437 25.01 -16.35 1.60
CA LEU A 437 23.88 -16.92 0.88
C LEU A 437 23.48 -16.09 -0.36
N GLY A 438 23.57 -14.76 -0.28
CA GLY A 438 23.32 -13.87 -1.41
C GLY A 438 24.40 -13.98 -2.49
N VAL A 439 25.66 -14.20 -2.11
CA VAL A 439 26.76 -14.45 -3.05
C VAL A 439 26.58 -15.81 -3.73
N GLN A 440 26.28 -16.87 -2.98
CA GLN A 440 25.98 -18.20 -3.53
C GLN A 440 24.83 -18.14 -4.54
N MET A 441 23.74 -17.47 -4.19
CA MET A 441 22.56 -17.24 -5.05
C MET A 441 22.92 -16.47 -6.33
N CYS A 442 23.80 -15.47 -6.25
CA CYS A 442 24.31 -14.77 -7.44
C CYS A 442 25.28 -15.61 -8.28
N GLN A 443 25.96 -16.61 -7.71
CA GLN A 443 26.88 -17.51 -8.43
C GLN A 443 26.18 -18.72 -9.05
N HIS A 444 25.08 -19.21 -8.46
CA HIS A 444 24.42 -20.45 -8.86
C HIS A 444 24.12 -20.50 -10.37
N PRO A 445 24.50 -21.58 -11.10
CA PRO A 445 24.42 -21.61 -12.57
C PRO A 445 22.98 -21.60 -13.09
N ASP A 446 22.06 -22.26 -12.37
CA ASP A 446 20.67 -22.43 -12.81
C ASP A 446 19.71 -21.27 -12.48
N ILE A 447 20.19 -20.20 -11.82
CA ILE A 447 19.37 -19.01 -11.56
C ILE A 447 19.51 -18.07 -12.76
N ALA A 448 18.43 -17.93 -13.55
CA ALA A 448 18.43 -17.16 -14.79
C ALA A 448 18.41 -15.64 -14.58
N LYS A 449 17.95 -15.18 -13.41
CA LYS A 449 17.84 -13.75 -13.05
C LYS A 449 18.06 -13.53 -11.56
N ILE A 450 18.76 -12.45 -11.21
CA ILE A 450 18.68 -11.82 -9.89
C ILE A 450 17.91 -10.49 -10.00
N SER A 451 16.94 -10.28 -9.11
CA SER A 451 16.48 -8.95 -8.71
C SER A 451 17.10 -8.62 -7.35
N PHE A 452 17.70 -7.45 -7.22
CA PHE A 452 18.29 -6.95 -5.98
C PHE A 452 17.82 -5.53 -5.69
N THR A 453 17.48 -5.24 -4.43
CA THR A 453 17.33 -3.86 -3.95
C THR A 453 18.20 -3.65 -2.71
N GLY A 454 18.97 -2.56 -2.68
CA GLY A 454 19.88 -2.26 -1.56
C GLY A 454 20.94 -1.21 -1.92
N SER A 455 22.10 -1.23 -1.25
CA SER A 455 23.13 -0.21 -1.49
C SER A 455 23.89 -0.39 -2.81
N ILE A 456 24.34 0.74 -3.40
CA ILE A 456 25.10 0.78 -4.66
C ILE A 456 26.34 -0.13 -4.61
N ALA A 457 27.07 -0.11 -3.48
CA ALA A 457 28.26 -0.93 -3.27
C ALA A 457 27.97 -2.44 -3.28
N THR A 458 26.78 -2.87 -2.85
CA THR A 458 26.35 -4.27 -2.93
C THR A 458 25.79 -4.60 -4.32
N GLY A 459 25.05 -3.68 -4.96
CA GLY A 459 24.59 -3.84 -6.34
C GLY A 459 25.72 -4.08 -7.33
N LYS A 460 26.82 -3.33 -7.21
CA LYS A 460 28.06 -3.55 -7.99
C LYS A 460 28.63 -4.97 -7.81
N LYS A 461 28.68 -5.48 -6.57
CA LYS A 461 29.12 -6.85 -6.26
C LYS A 461 28.15 -7.91 -6.79
N VAL A 462 26.84 -7.67 -6.76
CA VAL A 462 25.82 -8.54 -7.35
C VAL A 462 26.01 -8.64 -8.86
N MET A 463 26.28 -7.53 -9.54
CA MET A 463 26.57 -7.49 -10.98
C MET A 463 27.85 -8.26 -11.33
N GLU A 464 28.96 -7.95 -10.66
CA GLU A 464 30.26 -8.63 -10.81
C GLU A 464 30.14 -10.15 -10.60
N THR A 465 29.42 -10.55 -9.55
CA THR A 465 29.21 -11.97 -9.22
C THR A 465 28.33 -12.67 -10.26
N SER A 466 27.29 -11.99 -10.75
CA SER A 466 26.34 -12.52 -11.74
C SER A 466 26.94 -12.67 -13.14
N ALA A 467 27.94 -11.83 -13.49
CA ALA A 467 28.62 -11.86 -14.79
C ALA A 467 29.23 -13.25 -15.10
N LYS A 468 29.63 -14.02 -14.08
CA LYS A 468 30.16 -15.38 -14.22
C LYS A 468 29.26 -16.37 -14.98
N THR A 469 27.96 -16.10 -15.05
CA THR A 469 27.00 -16.95 -15.78
C THR A 469 26.16 -16.15 -16.79
N LEU A 470 26.48 -14.88 -17.00
CA LEU A 470 25.69 -13.92 -17.79
C LEU A 470 24.19 -13.89 -17.43
N LYS A 471 23.83 -14.22 -16.18
CA LYS A 471 22.44 -14.18 -15.70
C LYS A 471 21.94 -12.73 -15.67
N ARG A 472 20.64 -12.53 -15.93
CA ARG A 472 20.04 -11.18 -15.94
C ARG A 472 20.09 -10.56 -14.55
N VAL A 473 20.33 -9.25 -14.47
CA VAL A 473 20.17 -8.48 -13.23
C VAL A 473 19.10 -7.40 -13.40
N THR A 474 18.28 -7.21 -12.37
CA THR A 474 17.63 -5.91 -12.08
C THR A 474 18.21 -5.41 -10.77
N LEU A 475 18.68 -4.17 -10.74
CA LEU A 475 19.31 -3.55 -9.58
C LEU A 475 18.59 -2.25 -9.25
N GLU A 476 17.94 -2.17 -8.10
CA GLU A 476 17.35 -0.93 -7.56
C GLU A 476 18.20 -0.45 -6.37
N LEU A 477 18.92 0.65 -6.55
CA LEU A 477 20.01 1.05 -5.65
C LEU A 477 19.71 2.36 -4.91
N GLY A 478 20.73 2.92 -4.24
CA GLY A 478 20.60 4.14 -3.43
C GLY A 478 20.37 5.41 -4.25
N GLY A 479 19.78 6.42 -3.61
CA GLY A 479 19.49 7.74 -4.20
C GLY A 479 20.09 8.88 -3.39
N ASN A 480 20.53 9.93 -4.08
CA ASN A 480 20.92 11.21 -3.48
C ASN A 480 20.03 12.30 -4.08
N ASP A 481 18.73 12.09 -3.89
CA ASP A 481 17.68 12.66 -4.73
C ASP A 481 17.43 14.15 -4.40
N ALA A 482 17.22 14.93 -5.45
CA ALA A 482 17.15 16.39 -5.39
C ALA A 482 15.70 16.89 -5.39
N SER A 483 15.40 17.86 -4.54
CA SER A 483 14.12 18.58 -4.51
C SER A 483 14.37 20.05 -4.86
N ILE A 484 13.79 20.54 -5.96
CA ILE A 484 13.90 21.94 -6.43
C ILE A 484 12.59 22.67 -6.16
N ILE A 485 12.65 23.79 -5.44
CA ILE A 485 11.50 24.60 -5.05
C ILE A 485 11.59 25.95 -5.78
N LEU A 486 10.63 26.17 -6.70
CA LEU A 486 10.44 27.43 -7.43
C LEU A 486 9.85 28.52 -6.51
N PRO A 487 10.04 29.82 -6.80
CA PRO A 487 9.64 30.91 -5.90
C PRO A 487 8.12 31.19 -5.84
N ASP A 488 7.29 30.47 -6.60
CA ASP A 488 5.84 30.70 -6.70
C ASP A 488 4.97 29.75 -5.84
N VAL A 489 5.61 28.87 -5.07
CA VAL A 489 4.96 27.86 -4.22
C VAL A 489 4.20 28.45 -3.04
N ASP A 490 3.18 27.73 -2.59
CA ASP A 490 2.55 27.97 -1.29
C ASP A 490 3.45 27.39 -0.19
N ILE A 491 4.25 28.24 0.46
CA ILE A 491 5.26 27.82 1.46
C ILE A 491 4.62 26.98 2.57
N LYS A 492 3.48 27.41 3.10
CA LYS A 492 2.77 26.77 4.23
C LYS A 492 2.24 25.37 3.88
N LYS A 493 1.89 25.12 2.61
CA LYS A 493 1.51 23.77 2.14
C LYS A 493 2.72 22.92 1.71
N THR A 494 3.75 23.55 1.16
CA THR A 494 4.85 22.86 0.48
C THR A 494 5.95 22.41 1.44
N ALA A 495 6.32 23.24 2.42
CA ALA A 495 7.39 22.90 3.37
C ALA A 495 7.09 21.63 4.20
N PRO A 496 5.87 21.39 4.73
CA PRO A 496 5.53 20.13 5.40
C PRO A 496 5.66 18.88 4.52
N GLU A 497 5.18 18.93 3.27
CA GLU A 497 5.27 17.82 2.33
C GLU A 497 6.74 17.48 2.00
N ILE A 498 7.63 18.48 1.86
CA ILE A 498 9.07 18.26 1.60
C ILE A 498 9.80 17.70 2.82
N VAL A 499 9.47 18.17 4.03
CA VAL A 499 10.04 17.61 5.26
C VAL A 499 9.61 16.15 5.45
N MET A 500 8.36 15.80 5.11
CA MET A 500 7.92 14.40 5.06
C MET A 500 8.63 13.61 3.96
N GLY A 501 8.86 14.19 2.78
CA GLY A 501 9.68 13.59 1.72
C GLY A 501 11.08 13.19 2.20
N ALA A 502 11.79 14.11 2.85
CA ALA A 502 13.13 13.84 3.38
C ALA A 502 13.16 12.82 4.54
N PHE A 503 12.17 12.87 5.45
CA PHE A 503 12.25 12.15 6.73
C PHE A 503 11.31 10.94 6.87
N GLN A 504 10.39 10.66 5.94
CA GLN A 504 9.53 9.46 6.02
C GLN A 504 10.33 8.16 6.22
N ASN A 505 9.76 7.21 6.97
CA ASN A 505 10.47 6.00 7.43
C ASN A 505 11.81 6.34 8.13
N SER A 506 11.88 7.48 8.83
CA SER A 506 13.09 8.07 9.41
C SER A 506 14.23 8.25 8.38
N GLY A 507 13.88 8.68 7.16
CA GLY A 507 14.78 8.93 6.02
C GLY A 507 15.19 7.68 5.23
N GLN A 508 14.68 6.50 5.61
CA GLN A 508 15.09 5.18 5.10
C GLN A 508 14.30 4.77 3.85
N VAL A 509 14.25 5.65 2.86
CA VAL A 509 13.65 5.42 1.54
C VAL A 509 14.68 5.86 0.50
N CYS A 510 14.91 5.01 -0.51
CA CYS A 510 15.92 5.27 -1.55
C CYS A 510 15.62 6.55 -2.33
N VAL A 511 14.34 6.85 -2.56
CA VAL A 511 13.88 8.08 -3.23
C VAL A 511 13.62 9.27 -2.30
N ALA A 512 13.64 9.12 -0.97
CA ALA A 512 13.33 10.24 -0.08
C ALA A 512 14.36 11.37 -0.26
N THR A 513 13.90 12.58 -0.60
CA THR A 513 14.69 13.81 -0.79
C THR A 513 15.95 13.86 0.10
N LYS A 514 17.13 13.87 -0.53
CA LYS A 514 18.43 13.97 0.17
C LYS A 514 19.11 15.33 -0.01
N ARG A 515 18.67 16.16 -0.96
CA ARG A 515 19.19 17.53 -1.20
C ARG A 515 18.04 18.48 -1.51
N ILE A 516 17.96 19.61 -0.80
CA ILE A 516 16.83 20.56 -0.92
C ILE A 516 17.33 21.91 -1.44
N TYR A 517 16.84 22.32 -2.62
CA TYR A 517 17.25 23.54 -3.31
C TYR A 517 16.08 24.54 -3.39
N ILE A 518 16.13 25.60 -2.57
CA ILE A 518 15.04 26.58 -2.46
C ILE A 518 15.46 27.90 -3.10
N HIS A 519 14.57 28.51 -3.89
CA HIS A 519 14.86 29.79 -4.54
C HIS A 519 15.17 30.90 -3.50
N ASP A 520 16.19 31.71 -3.75
CA ASP A 520 16.78 32.64 -2.79
C ASP A 520 15.78 33.64 -2.19
N SER A 521 14.86 34.14 -3.02
CA SER A 521 13.79 35.07 -2.66
C SER A 521 12.82 34.54 -1.59
N ILE A 522 12.71 33.22 -1.44
CA ILE A 522 11.86 32.56 -0.42
C ILE A 522 12.66 31.73 0.59
N TYR A 523 13.99 31.58 0.41
CA TYR A 523 14.83 30.65 1.18
C TYR A 523 14.64 30.74 2.70
N LYS A 524 14.61 31.97 3.25
CA LYS A 524 14.52 32.18 4.71
C LYS A 524 13.16 31.78 5.28
N GLU A 525 12.06 32.21 4.65
CA GLU A 525 10.70 31.90 5.08
C GLU A 525 10.38 30.41 4.91
N PHE A 526 10.84 29.81 3.81
CA PHE A 526 10.67 28.39 3.55
C PHE A 526 11.46 27.52 4.55
N LEU A 527 12.73 27.89 4.82
CA LEU A 527 13.55 27.20 5.83
C LEU A 527 12.94 27.34 7.22
N GLU A 528 12.43 28.52 7.59
CA GLU A 528 11.74 28.73 8.87
C GLU A 528 10.50 27.83 8.99
N GLU A 529 9.70 27.69 7.94
CA GLU A 529 8.54 26.79 7.97
C GLU A 529 8.92 25.30 8.02
N MET A 530 9.95 24.89 7.26
CA MET A 530 10.51 23.54 7.36
C MET A 530 10.98 23.25 8.79
N VAL A 531 11.65 24.21 9.44
CA VAL A 531 12.13 24.10 10.82
C VAL A 531 10.97 24.02 11.81
N ASN A 532 9.92 24.81 11.62
CA ASN A 532 8.73 24.81 12.48
C ASN A 532 7.96 23.49 12.38
N PHE A 533 7.75 22.96 11.17
CA PHE A 533 7.13 21.65 10.99
C PHE A 533 8.04 20.51 11.50
N THR A 534 9.35 20.58 11.26
CA THR A 534 10.31 19.58 11.78
C THR A 534 10.28 19.49 13.31
N LYS A 535 10.06 20.61 14.01
CA LYS A 535 9.92 20.66 15.48
C LYS A 535 8.60 20.09 16.00
N SER A 536 7.56 19.94 15.18
CA SER A 536 6.28 19.35 15.60
C SER A 536 6.20 17.82 15.38
N ILE A 537 7.17 17.24 14.68
CA ILE A 537 7.25 15.81 14.40
C ILE A 537 7.46 15.01 15.69
N LYS A 538 6.48 14.16 16.03
CA LYS A 538 6.59 13.14 17.08
C LYS A 538 7.39 11.92 16.60
N ILE A 539 8.26 11.42 17.47
CA ILE A 539 9.18 10.31 17.22
C ILE A 539 9.05 9.30 18.37
N GLY A 540 8.85 8.02 18.04
CA GLY A 540 8.66 6.99 19.07
C GLY A 540 8.46 5.59 18.51
N GLY A 541 8.12 4.65 19.41
CA GLY A 541 7.86 3.26 19.06
C GLY A 541 6.48 3.03 18.40
N PRO A 542 6.21 1.80 17.93
CA PRO A 542 4.97 1.45 17.25
C PRO A 542 3.70 1.56 18.11
N ASP A 543 3.84 1.49 19.44
CA ASP A 543 2.72 1.39 20.39
C ASP A 543 2.08 2.75 20.74
N ASP A 544 2.74 3.87 20.40
CA ASP A 544 2.20 5.22 20.54
C ASP A 544 1.75 5.75 19.16
N GLY A 545 0.42 5.83 18.99
CA GLY A 545 -0.25 6.03 17.71
C GLY A 545 -0.09 7.42 17.08
N ASP A 546 0.44 8.39 17.83
CA ASP A 546 0.66 9.76 17.34
C ASP A 546 2.03 9.95 16.65
N ASN A 547 2.90 8.94 16.66
CA ASN A 547 4.26 9.06 16.11
C ASN A 547 4.26 9.08 14.57
N LEU A 548 5.01 10.04 14.02
CA LEU A 548 5.25 10.16 12.58
C LEU A 548 6.54 9.43 12.16
N LEU A 549 7.57 9.44 13.02
CA LEU A 549 8.86 8.81 12.78
C LEU A 549 9.17 7.72 13.81
N GLY A 550 9.88 6.69 13.35
CA GLY A 550 10.41 5.60 14.18
C GLY A 550 11.92 5.71 14.41
N PRO A 551 12.57 4.63 14.87
CA PRO A 551 14.02 4.53 14.92
C PRO A 551 14.63 4.28 13.53
N VAL A 552 15.95 4.42 13.41
CA VAL A 552 16.73 3.82 12.33
C VAL A 552 16.73 2.30 12.50
N GLN A 553 16.60 1.50 11.45
CA GLN A 553 16.22 0.09 11.57
C GLN A 553 17.31 -0.82 12.16
N ASN A 554 18.59 -0.48 12.03
CA ASN A 554 19.68 -1.32 12.53
C ASN A 554 20.89 -0.49 12.97
N GLN A 555 21.69 -1.06 13.87
CA GLN A 555 22.86 -0.40 14.47
C GLN A 555 23.89 0.06 13.41
N MET A 556 24.14 -0.74 12.38
CA MET A 556 25.06 -0.39 11.29
C MET A 556 24.63 0.93 10.61
N GLN A 557 23.35 1.06 10.28
CA GLN A 557 22.82 2.27 9.67
C GLN A 557 22.75 3.44 10.68
N TYR A 558 22.41 3.18 11.94
CA TYR A 558 22.38 4.20 13.00
C TYR A 558 23.76 4.84 13.22
N GLU A 559 24.83 4.03 13.30
CA GLU A 559 26.20 4.53 13.41
C GLU A 559 26.65 5.25 12.12
N ARG A 560 26.32 4.73 10.93
CA ARG A 560 26.59 5.43 9.65
C ARG A 560 25.94 6.83 9.63
N VAL A 561 24.69 6.96 10.10
CA VAL A 561 24.01 8.27 10.14
C VAL A 561 24.69 9.22 11.13
N LYS A 562 25.13 8.73 12.30
CA LYS A 562 25.88 9.53 13.29
C LYS A 562 27.19 10.12 12.75
N GLU A 563 27.82 9.51 11.74
CA GLU A 563 28.98 10.11 11.06
C GLU A 563 28.65 11.45 10.39
N TYR A 564 27.45 11.62 9.81
CA TYR A 564 27.05 12.87 9.14
C TYR A 564 26.82 14.02 10.12
N PHE A 565 26.24 13.71 11.29
CA PHE A 565 26.14 14.66 12.40
C PHE A 565 27.53 15.07 12.89
N SER A 566 28.42 14.09 13.07
CA SER A 566 29.80 14.30 13.54
C SER A 566 30.62 15.14 12.55
N ASP A 567 30.53 14.84 11.25
CA ASP A 567 31.19 15.60 10.17
C ASP A 567 30.66 17.04 10.09
N SER A 568 29.34 17.22 10.13
CA SER A 568 28.69 18.54 10.08
C SER A 568 29.04 19.38 11.31
N LYS A 569 29.08 18.77 12.50
CA LYS A 569 29.51 19.41 13.74
C LYS A 569 30.99 19.80 13.70
N ALA A 570 31.87 18.90 13.25
CA ALA A 570 33.31 19.13 13.17
C ALA A 570 33.68 20.23 12.15
N LYS A 571 32.91 20.36 11.06
CA LYS A 571 33.07 21.40 10.04
C LYS A 571 32.31 22.70 10.34
N GLY A 572 31.62 22.78 11.49
CA GLY A 572 30.92 23.98 11.93
C GLY A 572 29.70 24.36 11.07
N TYR A 573 29.06 23.39 10.42
CA TYR A 573 27.84 23.65 9.63
C TYR A 573 26.67 24.05 10.54
N LYS A 574 25.76 24.88 10.02
CA LYS A 574 24.63 25.40 10.79
C LYS A 574 23.49 24.38 10.82
N PHE A 575 23.08 23.99 12.02
CA PHE A 575 21.88 23.19 12.26
C PHE A 575 20.68 24.14 12.40
N ALA A 576 19.66 24.00 11.54
CA ALA A 576 18.44 24.81 11.57
C ALA A 576 17.31 24.15 12.36
N ALA A 577 17.24 22.82 12.28
CA ALA A 577 16.44 21.94 13.12
C ALA A 577 17.26 20.69 13.47
N GLY A 578 16.88 20.00 14.55
CA GLY A 578 17.71 18.96 15.15
C GLY A 578 18.81 19.52 16.05
N GLU A 579 19.72 18.66 16.49
CA GLU A 579 20.85 19.00 17.36
C GLU A 579 22.14 18.39 16.79
N PRO A 580 23.33 18.98 17.02
CA PRO A 580 24.60 18.42 16.56
C PRO A 580 24.97 17.06 17.19
N ASP A 581 24.40 16.73 18.34
CA ASP A 581 24.68 15.51 19.09
C ASP A 581 23.49 14.55 19.04
N VAL A 582 23.71 13.36 18.46
CA VAL A 582 22.72 12.27 18.47
C VAL A 582 22.69 11.65 19.87
N GLY A 583 21.56 11.78 20.55
CA GLY A 583 21.39 11.36 21.94
C GLY A 583 21.51 9.84 22.16
N SER A 584 22.06 9.45 23.31
CA SER A 584 22.14 8.08 23.78
C SER A 584 20.85 7.66 24.50
N GLY A 585 20.05 6.80 23.87
CA GLY A 585 18.79 6.27 24.40
C GLY A 585 18.68 4.75 24.25
N LYS A 586 17.50 4.21 24.60
CA LYS A 586 17.11 2.86 24.15
C LYS A 586 16.55 2.96 22.73
N GLY A 587 16.91 2.00 21.88
CA GLY A 587 16.58 2.02 20.46
C GLY A 587 17.37 3.05 19.65
N TYR A 588 17.33 2.91 18.33
CA TYR A 588 18.17 3.64 17.39
C TYR A 588 17.52 4.96 16.91
N PHE A 589 16.97 5.74 17.83
CA PHE A 589 16.25 6.98 17.51
C PHE A 589 17.20 8.13 17.18
N ILE A 590 16.89 8.87 16.12
CA ILE A 590 17.60 10.09 15.70
C ILE A 590 16.55 11.18 15.41
N LYS A 591 16.79 12.41 15.86
CA LYS A 591 15.89 13.55 15.60
C LYS A 591 16.00 14.01 14.14
N PRO A 592 14.88 14.35 13.47
CA PRO A 592 14.91 14.93 12.13
C PRO A 592 15.68 16.25 12.16
N THR A 593 16.68 16.36 11.27
CA THR A 593 17.73 17.37 11.34
C THR A 593 17.93 18.05 9.99
N ILE A 594 17.96 19.40 10.00
CA ILE A 594 18.14 20.22 8.80
C ILE A 594 19.46 20.98 8.91
N ILE A 595 20.33 20.84 7.91
CA ILE A 595 21.60 21.59 7.80
C ILE A 595 21.41 22.77 6.83
N ASP A 596 21.58 23.98 7.31
CA ASP A 596 21.41 25.23 6.55
C ASP A 596 22.68 25.59 5.79
N ASN A 597 22.57 25.57 4.45
CA ASN A 597 23.55 26.01 3.47
C ASN A 597 24.99 25.49 3.70
N PRO A 598 25.20 24.17 3.80
CA PRO A 598 26.55 23.61 3.81
C PRO A 598 27.19 23.74 2.41
N PRO A 599 28.53 23.69 2.29
CA PRO A 599 29.23 23.72 1.00
C PRO A 599 28.80 22.62 0.02
N ASN A 600 28.91 22.87 -1.28
CA ASN A 600 28.53 21.91 -2.34
C ASN A 600 29.35 20.61 -2.29
N ASP A 601 30.60 20.66 -1.83
CA ASP A 601 31.51 19.53 -1.63
C ASP A 601 31.36 18.86 -0.24
N SER A 602 30.41 19.32 0.58
CA SER A 602 30.16 18.71 1.89
C SER A 602 29.66 17.28 1.78
N ARG A 603 30.03 16.44 2.75
CA ARG A 603 29.66 15.01 2.77
C ARG A 603 28.14 14.80 2.78
N ILE A 604 27.41 15.68 3.46
CA ILE A 604 25.94 15.67 3.54
C ILE A 604 25.25 16.07 2.22
N ILE A 605 25.95 16.76 1.31
CA ILE A 605 25.49 16.98 -0.07
C ILE A 605 25.93 15.82 -0.99
N GLN A 606 27.14 15.30 -0.83
CA GLN A 606 27.73 14.35 -1.80
C GLN A 606 27.31 12.88 -1.60
N GLU A 607 27.06 12.42 -0.38
CA GLU A 607 26.69 11.02 -0.07
C GLU A 607 25.22 10.86 0.36
N GLU A 608 24.64 9.69 0.08
CA GLU A 608 23.36 9.25 0.65
C GLU A 608 23.51 8.93 2.16
N PRO A 609 22.81 9.67 3.06
CA PRO A 609 22.86 9.41 4.50
C PRO A 609 21.95 8.24 4.90
N PHE A 610 20.82 8.06 4.21
CA PHE A 610 19.77 7.07 4.48
C PHE A 610 19.29 7.08 5.96
N GLY A 611 19.04 8.28 6.47
CA GLY A 611 18.57 8.56 7.83
C GLY A 611 17.97 9.97 7.91
N PRO A 612 17.52 10.43 9.09
CA PRO A 612 16.70 11.64 9.20
C PRO A 612 17.56 12.91 9.34
N ILE A 613 18.45 13.14 8.36
CA ILE A 613 19.27 14.36 8.24
C ILE A 613 19.32 14.80 6.77
N VAL A 614 19.08 16.08 6.50
CA VAL A 614 19.00 16.64 5.14
C VAL A 614 19.61 18.06 5.08
N PRO A 615 20.32 18.44 4.01
CA PRO A 615 20.79 19.81 3.78
C PRO A 615 19.81 20.63 2.94
N THR A 616 19.70 21.93 3.24
CA THR A 616 19.05 22.93 2.39
C THR A 616 20.08 23.89 1.81
N GLN A 617 19.90 24.33 0.56
CA GLN A 617 20.74 25.35 -0.08
C GLN A 617 19.90 26.34 -0.89
N PRO A 618 20.33 27.62 -0.99
CA PRO A 618 19.73 28.59 -1.88
C PRO A 618 20.20 28.40 -3.33
N TRP A 619 19.36 28.85 -4.27
CA TRP A 619 19.69 29.05 -5.68
C TRP A 619 18.92 30.26 -6.24
N SER A 620 19.40 30.82 -7.35
CA SER A 620 18.75 31.95 -8.03
C SER A 620 18.83 31.88 -9.56
N ASP A 621 19.85 31.20 -10.10
CA ASP A 621 19.91 30.82 -11.50
C ASP A 621 19.35 29.40 -11.72
N LEU A 622 18.46 29.25 -12.70
CA LEU A 622 17.76 28.00 -12.96
C LEU A 622 18.63 26.95 -13.69
N GLU A 623 19.62 27.39 -14.48
CA GLU A 623 20.53 26.50 -15.16
C GLU A 623 21.53 25.90 -14.17
N GLU A 624 22.03 26.71 -13.24
CA GLU A 624 22.94 26.30 -12.16
C GLU A 624 22.28 25.32 -11.20
N VAL A 625 21.04 25.54 -10.73
CA VAL A 625 20.39 24.58 -9.83
C VAL A 625 20.10 23.23 -10.51
N ILE A 626 19.77 23.22 -11.81
CA ILE A 626 19.58 21.99 -12.58
C ILE A 626 20.92 21.25 -12.72
N ALA A 627 22.01 21.97 -13.03
CA ALA A 627 23.35 21.40 -13.06
C ALA A 627 23.77 20.85 -11.68
N ARG A 628 23.50 21.59 -10.59
CA ARG A 628 23.81 21.17 -9.20
C ARG A 628 22.99 19.96 -8.77
N ALA A 629 21.72 19.87 -9.18
CA ALA A 629 20.87 18.71 -8.96
C ALA A 629 21.39 17.48 -9.70
N ASN A 630 21.75 17.62 -10.98
CA ASN A 630 22.29 16.53 -11.80
C ASN A 630 23.74 16.13 -11.46
N ASN A 631 24.51 17.01 -10.80
CA ASN A 631 25.89 16.74 -10.36
C ASN A 631 25.96 15.74 -9.20
N THR A 632 25.69 14.48 -9.52
CA THR A 632 25.79 13.29 -8.67
C THR A 632 25.91 12.05 -9.55
N ASN A 633 26.51 10.99 -8.99
CA ASN A 633 26.56 9.65 -9.60
C ASN A 633 25.23 8.88 -9.46
N THR A 634 24.26 9.39 -8.69
CA THR A 634 22.93 8.79 -8.50
C THR A 634 21.88 9.40 -9.44
N GLY A 635 20.78 8.70 -9.67
CA GLY A 635 19.67 9.19 -10.48
C GLY A 635 18.39 8.37 -10.28
N LEU A 636 18.02 8.07 -9.03
CA LEU A 636 16.81 7.30 -8.76
C LEU A 636 15.56 8.15 -8.98
N GLY A 637 15.42 9.23 -8.22
CA GLY A 637 14.33 10.18 -8.34
C GLY A 637 14.72 11.64 -8.09
N ALA A 638 13.72 12.51 -8.22
CA ALA A 638 13.82 13.93 -7.89
C ALA A 638 12.41 14.53 -7.70
N CYS A 639 12.32 15.68 -7.03
CA CYS A 639 11.10 16.46 -6.90
C CYS A 639 11.27 17.86 -7.51
N VAL A 640 10.20 18.39 -8.12
CA VAL A 640 10.08 19.81 -8.49
C VAL A 640 8.77 20.37 -7.98
N TRP A 641 8.85 21.52 -7.31
CA TRP A 641 7.71 22.19 -6.70
C TRP A 641 7.54 23.58 -7.31
N GLY A 642 6.34 23.87 -7.81
CA GLY A 642 5.99 25.15 -8.42
C GLY A 642 4.49 25.26 -8.67
N LYS A 643 3.92 26.45 -8.49
CA LYS A 643 2.49 26.69 -8.70
C LYS A 643 2.14 26.70 -10.20
N ASP A 644 3.03 27.20 -11.05
CA ASP A 644 3.05 26.90 -12.48
C ASP A 644 3.53 25.45 -12.70
N VAL A 645 2.57 24.55 -12.92
CA VAL A 645 2.81 23.13 -13.21
C VAL A 645 3.53 22.93 -14.54
N GLU A 646 3.33 23.79 -15.54
CA GLU A 646 4.00 23.66 -16.83
C GLU A 646 5.49 24.02 -16.70
N GLN A 647 5.80 25.08 -15.94
CA GLN A 647 7.17 25.46 -15.62
C GLN A 647 7.86 24.43 -14.73
N ALA A 648 7.19 23.91 -13.70
CA ALA A 648 7.71 22.82 -12.88
C ALA A 648 7.99 21.55 -13.72
N GLN A 649 7.13 21.22 -14.68
CA GLN A 649 7.39 20.13 -15.63
C GLN A 649 8.53 20.42 -16.63
N LYS A 650 8.76 21.68 -17.03
CA LYS A 650 9.91 22.06 -17.89
C LYS A 650 11.24 21.83 -17.16
N VAL A 651 11.29 22.12 -15.87
CA VAL A 651 12.44 21.80 -15.00
C VAL A 651 12.56 20.28 -14.80
N ALA A 652 11.46 19.59 -14.47
CA ALA A 652 11.45 18.15 -14.22
C ALA A 652 11.99 17.32 -15.40
N ARG A 653 11.66 17.69 -16.65
CA ARG A 653 12.18 17.04 -17.88
C ARG A 653 13.70 17.17 -18.09
N ARG A 654 14.40 17.96 -17.26
CA ARG A 654 15.84 18.21 -17.35
C ARG A 654 16.64 17.55 -16.21
N LEU A 655 15.95 16.88 -15.27
CA LEU A 655 16.60 16.18 -14.16
C LEU A 655 16.98 14.76 -14.57
N GLU A 656 18.21 14.36 -14.30
CA GLU A 656 18.80 13.08 -14.73
C GLU A 656 18.41 11.91 -13.79
N ALA A 657 17.12 11.78 -13.50
CA ALA A 657 16.56 10.77 -12.59
C ALA A 657 15.45 9.94 -13.24
N GLY A 658 15.28 8.68 -12.81
CA GLY A 658 14.31 7.75 -13.38
C GLY A 658 12.85 8.01 -12.99
N SER A 659 12.61 8.65 -11.84
CA SER A 659 11.26 9.05 -11.37
C SER A 659 11.25 10.49 -10.85
N VAL A 660 10.71 11.43 -11.64
CA VAL A 660 10.62 12.85 -11.25
C VAL A 660 9.18 13.22 -10.86
N PHE A 661 8.99 13.60 -9.60
CA PHE A 661 7.70 13.98 -9.03
C PHE A 661 7.48 15.50 -9.14
N VAL A 662 6.35 15.93 -9.67
CA VAL A 662 5.97 17.35 -9.74
C VAL A 662 4.87 17.64 -8.73
N ASN A 663 5.10 18.59 -7.83
CA ASN A 663 4.19 18.96 -6.72
C ASN A 663 3.78 17.78 -5.82
N SER A 664 4.69 16.84 -5.61
CA SER A 664 4.59 15.84 -4.54
C SER A 664 5.96 15.33 -4.12
N TRP A 665 6.03 14.88 -2.86
CA TRP A 665 7.10 14.02 -2.36
C TRP A 665 6.95 12.61 -2.92
N GLU A 666 7.96 11.78 -2.68
CA GLU A 666 8.24 10.60 -3.47
C GLU A 666 7.30 9.46 -3.10
N LYS A 667 6.23 9.35 -3.90
CA LYS A 667 5.16 8.37 -3.79
C LYS A 667 5.16 7.50 -5.06
N PRO A 668 6.20 6.68 -5.31
CA PRO A 668 6.25 5.83 -6.49
C PRO A 668 5.13 4.78 -6.44
N THR A 669 4.54 4.47 -7.59
CA THR A 669 3.37 3.59 -7.70
C THR A 669 3.57 2.51 -8.77
N PRO A 670 2.97 1.32 -8.64
CA PRO A 670 3.31 0.16 -9.47
C PRO A 670 2.86 0.27 -10.94
N GLN A 671 2.13 1.31 -11.32
CA GLN A 671 1.65 1.57 -12.69
C GLN A 671 2.78 1.98 -13.65
N ALA A 672 3.83 2.62 -13.14
CA ALA A 672 5.00 3.00 -13.91
C ALA A 672 6.14 1.97 -13.71
N ILE A 673 7.13 2.00 -14.61
CA ILE A 673 8.43 1.44 -14.27
C ILE A 673 9.06 2.31 -13.17
N PHE A 674 9.62 1.68 -12.16
CA PHE A 674 10.51 2.28 -11.18
C PHE A 674 11.92 1.74 -11.42
N GLY A 675 12.90 2.61 -11.62
CA GLY A 675 14.26 2.21 -11.99
C GLY A 675 15.22 3.39 -11.93
N GLY A 676 16.44 3.17 -11.45
CA GLY A 676 17.44 4.23 -11.31
C GLY A 676 18.29 4.48 -12.56
N HIS A 677 18.57 5.75 -12.86
CA HIS A 677 19.63 6.16 -13.77
C HIS A 677 21.00 6.14 -13.08
N LYS A 678 22.08 6.22 -13.87
CA LYS A 678 23.48 6.27 -13.42
C LYS A 678 23.82 5.09 -12.48
N GLU A 679 24.37 5.33 -11.30
CA GLU A 679 24.66 4.27 -10.31
C GLU A 679 23.46 3.89 -9.44
N SER A 680 22.28 4.51 -9.62
CA SER A 680 21.08 4.17 -8.85
C SER A 680 20.33 2.94 -9.37
N GLY A 681 20.69 2.39 -10.54
CA GLY A 681 20.10 1.12 -10.97
C GLY A 681 20.54 0.58 -12.31
N ILE A 682 20.07 -0.63 -12.61
CA ILE A 682 20.16 -1.28 -13.93
C ILE A 682 18.83 -2.01 -14.17
N GLY A 683 18.14 -1.64 -15.25
CA GLY A 683 16.82 -2.17 -15.59
C GLY A 683 15.71 -1.36 -14.91
N GLY A 684 14.79 -2.06 -14.26
CA GLY A 684 13.71 -1.48 -13.47
C GLY A 684 12.72 -2.55 -13.00
N GLU A 685 11.84 -2.17 -12.09
CA GLU A 685 10.75 -2.97 -11.51
C GLU A 685 9.39 -2.30 -11.74
N TRP A 686 8.32 -3.10 -11.57
CA TRP A 686 6.91 -2.70 -11.74
C TRP A 686 6.57 -2.14 -13.14
N GLY A 687 5.30 -1.79 -13.33
CA GLY A 687 4.72 -1.47 -14.63
C GLY A 687 4.92 -2.59 -15.67
N ARG A 688 4.64 -2.28 -16.93
CA ARG A 688 4.81 -3.26 -18.03
C ARG A 688 6.28 -3.60 -18.30
N THR A 689 7.19 -2.65 -18.12
CA THR A 689 8.62 -2.84 -18.43
C THR A 689 9.33 -3.68 -17.36
N GLY A 690 9.07 -3.44 -16.07
CA GLY A 690 9.58 -4.28 -14.98
C GLY A 690 8.99 -5.69 -15.00
N LEU A 691 7.73 -5.85 -15.44
CA LEU A 691 7.15 -7.16 -15.76
C LEU A 691 7.96 -7.88 -16.86
N LEU A 692 8.23 -7.20 -17.98
CA LEU A 692 9.02 -7.76 -19.09
C LEU A 692 10.48 -8.03 -18.75
N ALA A 693 11.04 -7.42 -17.69
CA ALA A 693 12.37 -7.75 -17.18
C ALA A 693 12.48 -9.21 -16.68
N TYR A 694 11.35 -9.91 -16.52
CA TYR A 694 11.22 -11.35 -16.22
C TYR A 694 10.95 -12.23 -17.45
N CYS A 695 11.07 -11.72 -18.68
CA CYS A 695 10.89 -12.48 -19.93
C CYS A 695 12.02 -12.31 -20.97
N ASN A 696 12.29 -13.38 -21.73
CA ASN A 696 13.03 -13.34 -23.01
C ASN A 696 12.08 -13.06 -24.17
N PRO A 697 12.41 -12.13 -25.09
CA PRO A 697 11.73 -12.05 -26.37
C PRO A 697 12.01 -13.33 -27.18
N HIS A 698 10.98 -13.87 -27.82
CA HIS A 698 10.99 -15.05 -28.67
C HIS A 698 10.34 -14.67 -30.00
N VAL A 699 11.07 -14.83 -31.11
CA VAL A 699 10.62 -14.37 -32.44
C VAL A 699 10.47 -15.55 -33.38
N MET A 700 9.26 -15.73 -33.93
CA MET A 700 8.95 -16.79 -34.89
C MET A 700 8.63 -16.19 -36.26
N HIS A 701 9.33 -16.65 -37.30
CA HIS A 701 9.10 -16.28 -38.70
C HIS A 701 8.38 -17.42 -39.42
N VAL A 702 7.10 -17.21 -39.74
CA VAL A 702 6.25 -18.18 -40.44
C VAL A 702 6.10 -17.74 -41.89
N TYR A 703 6.83 -18.39 -42.80
CA TYR A 703 6.76 -18.12 -44.24
C TYR A 703 5.45 -18.69 -44.82
N LYS A 704 4.87 -17.95 -45.76
CA LYS A 704 3.64 -18.31 -46.47
C LYS A 704 3.94 -19.32 -47.59
N SER A 705 2.98 -20.20 -47.86
CA SER A 705 3.06 -21.34 -48.79
C SER A 705 2.39 -21.09 -50.12
#